data_AF-A0AA38XP27-F1
#
_entry.id   AF-A0AA38XP27-F1
#
_cell.length_a   1.000
_cell.length_b   1.000
_cell.length_c   1.000
_cell.angle_alpha   90.00
_cell.angle_beta   90.00
_cell.angle_gamma   90.00
#
_symmetry.space_group_name_H-M   'P 1'
#
loop_
_entity.id
_entity.type
_entity.pdbx_description
1 polymer ?
#
loop_
_entity_poly.entity_id
_entity_poly.type
_entity_poly.pdbx_seq_one_letter_code
_entity_poly.pdbx_strand_id
1 'polypeptide(L)'
;MFFITVLATALLSIAGLVIASPLDTRQTATITPPAQYYLRTKVVNGAHKDTGSNKTNLYVYSYHTGAGLGDAALSSNSSRAWIGYLNGTQQLMTYAGNKVGPWPLSVFDVPYQEWNQVTISVASTPDYNPGFFFNSSGLQYNGSTGGWLACDWWHGVPQLFQVNGYLNNGFGLLKYNAKDRIAFRVEIIKLFVEDDIFLSIFCLLQVFAQRHWTRPSDDLMLRALQTKAHLSSARTTGINITNFAIRQTRAKSSKMDSSLHPLTGLYKPNNLKALYYGPNVVKDHLLSALPTETSKAFIITGSSLATKTPLIKTIEELLTSKHHAGTFSNIKQHAPVAQLDEATEIVKKDDTIDTIISVGGGSPIDSAKAITYRVNEAAGKWLLHITIPTTLSAAECTAGAGFTQSDGVKTGIAHPNVYPQYIFYDPKFGAYTPPHLFLSTGFRALDHAVEAQYHPTTTWIPCRLVALNAISELFKLLPKYKANPKDEDTITGLFLAAYATLAYFGLNVKGGLGLSHQLGYALGSPYGIPHGITSCLTLGHVAKLKARQSSDNAENVAAILPYIGGKRSGDDVADADAVGDKILGLVEELGLKTTLTEKGVGKDQLDVICARATGGLTPQKENSQQEEETLKAVRGLVEKLW
;
A
#
# COMPACT_ATOMS: atom_id res chain seq x y z
N MET A 1 -23.29 22.26 -47.89
CA MET A 1 -23.43 22.98 -46.59
C MET A 1 -23.67 21.91 -45.53
N PHE A 2 -22.89 21.88 -44.45
CA PHE A 2 -22.62 20.74 -43.54
C PHE A 2 -21.42 19.84 -43.92
N PHE A 3 -20.22 20.44 -43.99
CA PHE A 3 -18.95 19.71 -43.81
C PHE A 3 -17.86 20.57 -43.13
N ILE A 4 -18.29 21.57 -42.33
CA ILE A 4 -17.40 22.47 -41.59
C ILE A 4 -18.01 22.69 -40.20
N THR A 5 -18.04 21.66 -39.35
CA THR A 5 -18.28 21.84 -37.91
C THR A 5 -17.76 20.70 -37.01
N VAL A 6 -16.95 19.76 -37.52
CA VAL A 6 -16.42 18.64 -36.70
C VAL A 6 -14.88 18.57 -36.70
N LEU A 7 -14.19 19.49 -37.38
CA LEU A 7 -12.71 19.50 -37.46
C LEU A 7 -12.03 20.47 -36.48
N ALA A 8 -12.75 21.00 -35.49
CA ALA A 8 -12.21 21.94 -34.50
C ALA A 8 -11.92 21.33 -33.12
N THR A 9 -12.27 20.07 -32.86
CA THR A 9 -12.10 19.42 -31.53
C THR A 9 -11.08 18.28 -31.49
N ALA A 10 -10.41 17.96 -32.61
CA ALA A 10 -9.41 16.89 -32.67
C ALA A 10 -7.96 17.36 -32.91
N LEU A 11 -7.70 18.67 -32.90
CA LEU A 11 -6.39 19.28 -33.20
C LEU A 11 -5.69 19.93 -31.99
N LEU A 12 -6.11 19.60 -30.75
CA LEU A 12 -5.54 20.18 -29.53
C LEU A 12 -5.04 19.16 -28.49
N SER A 13 -4.87 17.90 -28.86
CA SER A 13 -4.43 16.85 -27.91
C SER A 13 -3.33 15.91 -28.42
N ILE A 14 -2.62 16.28 -29.50
CA ILE A 14 -1.43 15.55 -29.97
C ILE A 14 -0.30 16.54 -30.29
N ALA A 15 0.29 17.12 -29.25
CA ALA A 15 1.61 17.75 -29.30
C ALA A 15 2.28 17.57 -27.93
N GLY A 16 2.72 16.34 -27.66
CA GLY A 16 3.37 15.95 -26.42
C GLY A 16 4.33 14.79 -26.64
N LEU A 17 5.17 14.89 -27.67
CA LEU A 17 6.29 13.99 -27.88
C LEU A 17 7.57 14.72 -27.49
N VAL A 18 8.04 14.34 -26.31
CA VAL A 18 9.41 14.34 -25.78
C VAL A 18 10.46 14.82 -26.79
N ILE A 19 10.93 16.06 -26.62
CA ILE A 19 12.33 16.38 -26.90
C ILE A 19 13.04 16.15 -25.56
N ALA A 20 13.74 15.01 -25.48
CA ALA A 20 14.67 14.75 -24.39
C ALA A 20 15.84 15.73 -24.56
N SER A 21 15.90 16.74 -23.70
CA SER A 21 17.12 17.50 -23.49
C SER A 21 18.22 16.54 -23.00
N PRO A 22 19.47 16.65 -23.45
CA PRO A 22 20.56 15.88 -22.88
C PRO A 22 20.60 16.13 -21.37
N LEU A 23 20.84 15.08 -20.59
CA LEU A 23 21.30 15.18 -19.22
C LEU A 23 22.65 15.89 -19.25
N ASP A 24 22.65 17.21 -19.30
CA ASP A 24 23.77 18.01 -18.87
C ASP A 24 24.01 17.64 -17.40
N THR A 25 25.19 17.10 -17.14
CA THR A 25 25.76 17.02 -15.81
C THR A 25 25.57 18.38 -15.13
N ARG A 26 24.58 18.51 -14.25
CA ARG A 26 24.50 19.64 -13.34
C ARG A 26 25.73 19.56 -12.45
N GLN A 27 26.78 20.26 -12.86
CA GLN A 27 27.77 20.75 -11.94
C GLN A 27 27.00 21.39 -10.79
N THR A 28 27.25 20.89 -9.58
CA THR A 28 26.84 21.54 -8.34
C THR A 28 27.48 22.93 -8.33
N ALA A 29 26.78 23.92 -8.86
CA ALA A 29 27.08 25.31 -8.57
C ALA A 29 26.82 25.50 -7.08
N THR A 30 27.88 25.61 -6.29
CA THR A 30 27.81 25.97 -4.87
C THR A 30 27.28 27.40 -4.79
N ILE A 31 25.97 27.54 -4.61
CA ILE A 31 25.34 28.84 -4.39
C ILE A 31 25.73 29.28 -2.97
N THR A 32 26.35 30.45 -2.81
CA THR A 32 26.64 31.01 -1.49
C THR A 32 25.33 31.12 -0.69
N PRO A 33 25.25 30.58 0.53
CA PRO A 33 24.02 30.65 1.32
C PRO A 33 23.59 32.10 1.53
N PRO A 34 22.29 32.41 1.43
CA PRO A 34 21.79 33.76 1.67
C PRO A 34 22.06 34.19 3.12
N ALA A 35 22.27 35.49 3.33
CA ALA A 35 22.49 36.05 4.66
C ALA A 35 21.34 35.71 5.61
N GLN A 36 21.70 35.17 6.78
CA GLN A 36 20.76 34.68 7.78
C GLN A 36 20.47 35.76 8.84
N TYR A 37 19.32 35.67 9.49
CA TYR A 37 18.93 36.56 10.57
C TYR A 37 17.97 35.88 11.56
N TYR A 38 17.83 36.45 12.75
CA TYR A 38 16.77 36.11 13.69
C TYR A 38 15.72 37.21 13.74
N LEU A 39 14.51 36.87 14.17
CA LEU A 39 13.48 37.84 14.54
C LEU A 39 13.43 37.99 16.05
N ARG A 40 13.39 39.24 16.53
CA ARG A 40 13.10 39.57 17.92
C ARG A 40 11.95 40.55 18.05
N THR A 41 11.24 40.50 19.16
CA THR A 41 10.17 41.47 19.47
C THR A 41 10.74 42.75 20.06
N LYS A 42 10.04 43.87 19.84
CA LYS A 42 10.24 45.13 20.54
C LYS A 42 8.89 45.72 20.92
N VAL A 43 8.72 46.05 22.19
CA VAL A 43 7.52 46.77 22.64
C VAL A 43 7.49 48.14 21.96
N VAL A 44 6.35 48.51 21.41
CA VAL A 44 6.09 49.88 20.95
C VAL A 44 4.91 50.39 21.76
N ASN A 45 5.13 51.41 22.58
CA ASN A 45 4.09 52.01 23.41
C ASN A 45 3.05 52.73 22.52
N GLY A 46 2.01 52.01 22.12
CA GLY A 46 0.76 52.55 21.58
C GLY A 46 -0.27 52.80 22.68
N ALA A 47 -1.53 53.09 22.30
CA ALA A 47 -2.66 53.43 23.19
C ALA A 47 -3.11 52.32 24.19
N HIS A 48 -2.25 51.36 24.52
CA HIS A 48 -2.56 50.21 25.36
C HIS A 48 -1.54 50.06 26.50
N LYS A 49 -2.00 49.62 27.68
CA LYS A 49 -1.25 49.66 28.95
C LYS A 49 -0.48 48.35 29.18
N ASP A 50 0.85 48.44 29.34
CA ASP A 50 1.72 47.31 29.74
C ASP A 50 1.39 46.83 31.16
N THR A 51 1.08 45.54 31.31
CA THR A 51 0.70 44.89 32.56
C THR A 51 1.81 44.06 33.20
N GLY A 52 3.06 44.26 32.79
CA GLY A 52 4.20 43.90 33.63
C GLY A 52 4.93 42.61 33.22
N SER A 53 5.02 42.33 31.93
CA SER A 53 6.07 41.45 31.42
C SER A 53 6.72 42.10 30.21
N ASN A 54 7.95 42.59 30.37
CA ASN A 54 8.70 43.18 29.27
C ASN A 54 8.98 42.09 28.22
N LYS A 55 8.16 42.05 27.17
CA LYS A 55 8.31 41.11 26.04
C LYS A 55 9.15 41.73 24.90
N THR A 56 10.00 42.73 25.19
CA THR A 56 11.06 43.18 24.26
C THR A 56 12.20 42.16 24.24
N ASN A 57 12.91 42.08 23.11
CA ASN A 57 14.06 41.22 22.87
C ASN A 57 13.80 39.70 23.00
N LEU A 58 12.56 39.25 22.78
CA LEU A 58 12.27 37.81 22.71
C LEU A 58 12.38 37.31 21.29
N TYR A 59 12.98 36.15 21.11
CA TYR A 59 13.10 35.46 19.84
C TYR A 59 11.81 34.78 19.45
N VAL A 60 11.47 34.87 18.17
CA VAL A 60 10.35 34.13 17.59
C VAL A 60 10.76 32.71 17.26
N TYR A 61 9.94 31.74 17.65
CA TYR A 61 10.09 30.32 17.33
C TYR A 61 8.74 29.65 17.07
N SER A 62 8.74 28.48 16.44
CA SER A 62 7.51 27.68 16.34
C SER A 62 7.33 26.73 17.51
N TYR A 63 6.12 26.71 18.02
CA TYR A 63 5.68 25.82 19.09
C TYR A 63 4.45 25.04 18.62
N HIS A 64 4.37 23.76 18.98
CA HIS A 64 3.28 22.88 18.56
C HIS A 64 2.82 21.99 19.70
N THR A 65 1.50 21.84 19.87
CA THR A 65 0.88 21.07 20.97
C THR A 65 0.21 19.78 20.55
N GLY A 66 0.49 19.28 19.33
CA GLY A 66 0.14 17.92 18.91
C GLY A 66 -0.99 17.78 17.88
N ALA A 67 -1.74 18.84 17.57
CA ALA A 67 -2.75 18.81 16.50
C ALA A 67 -2.84 20.16 15.75
N GLY A 68 -2.16 20.30 14.60
CA GLY A 68 -2.17 21.52 13.77
C GLY A 68 -0.84 21.83 13.06
N LEU A 69 -0.75 22.99 12.39
CA LEU A 69 0.53 23.59 11.95
C LEU A 69 1.01 24.55 13.06
N GLY A 70 2.32 24.65 13.31
CA GLY A 70 2.86 25.27 14.54
C GLY A 70 2.58 26.76 14.73
N ASP A 71 2.45 27.20 15.98
CA ASP A 71 2.18 28.59 16.40
C ASP A 71 3.47 29.43 16.49
N ALA A 72 3.37 30.75 16.30
CA ALA A 72 4.46 31.69 16.56
C ALA A 72 4.55 32.04 18.06
N ALA A 73 5.50 31.43 18.76
CA ALA A 73 5.78 31.66 20.17
C ALA A 73 7.05 32.50 20.39
N LEU A 74 7.18 33.07 21.58
CA LEU A 74 8.29 33.95 21.97
C LEU A 74 9.11 33.32 23.09
N SER A 75 10.44 33.40 22.98
CA SER A 75 11.35 32.92 24.01
C SER A 75 12.53 33.86 24.19
N SER A 76 13.00 34.02 25.43
CA SER A 76 14.29 34.66 25.69
C SER A 76 15.47 33.76 25.29
N ASN A 77 15.23 32.47 25.07
CA ASN A 77 16.26 31.51 24.68
C ASN A 77 16.49 31.53 23.16
N SER A 78 17.65 32.06 22.76
CA SER A 78 18.08 32.16 21.36
C SER A 78 18.25 30.82 20.65
N SER A 79 18.51 29.73 21.37
CA SER A 79 18.68 28.40 20.75
C SER A 79 17.39 27.84 20.15
N ARG A 80 16.23 28.36 20.58
CA ARG A 80 14.92 28.02 20.00
C ARG A 80 14.58 28.87 18.79
N ALA A 81 15.31 29.96 18.56
CA ALA A 81 14.98 30.95 17.55
C ALA A 81 14.99 30.37 16.15
N TRP A 82 14.05 30.82 15.34
CA TRP A 82 14.03 30.52 13.92
C TRP A 82 14.97 31.41 13.13
N ILE A 83 15.80 30.78 12.30
CA ILE A 83 16.71 31.42 11.37
C ILE A 83 15.93 31.77 10.10
N GLY A 84 15.81 33.06 9.84
CA GLY A 84 15.29 33.60 8.58
C GLY A 84 16.39 33.80 7.54
N TYR A 85 16.06 33.67 6.27
CA TYR A 85 16.91 34.10 5.16
C TYR A 85 16.07 34.63 3.99
N LEU A 86 16.70 35.40 3.10
CA LEU A 86 16.08 35.97 1.90
C LEU A 86 16.67 35.31 0.65
N ASN A 87 15.86 34.75 -0.24
CA ASN A 87 16.33 34.12 -1.48
C ASN A 87 16.22 35.02 -2.72
N GLY A 88 16.08 36.34 -2.51
CA GLY A 88 15.94 37.35 -3.57
C GLY A 88 14.48 37.72 -3.88
N THR A 89 13.51 36.85 -3.63
CA THR A 89 12.08 37.13 -3.85
C THR A 89 11.18 36.77 -2.67
N GLN A 90 11.63 35.92 -1.75
CA GLN A 90 10.85 35.41 -0.62
C GLN A 90 11.65 35.44 0.70
N GLN A 91 10.90 35.53 1.81
CA GLN A 91 11.41 35.35 3.17
C GLN A 91 11.09 33.94 3.64
N LEU A 92 12.11 33.21 4.07
CA LEU A 92 12.01 31.80 4.44
C LEU A 92 12.54 31.60 5.87
N MET A 93 11.89 30.74 6.65
CA MET A 93 12.27 30.43 8.04
C MET A 93 12.70 28.96 8.18
N THR A 94 13.74 28.71 8.98
CA THR A 94 14.25 27.39 9.34
C THR A 94 14.76 27.38 10.80
N TYR A 95 15.28 26.26 11.30
CA TYR A 95 15.89 26.15 12.64
C TYR A 95 17.28 25.50 12.56
N ALA A 96 18.07 25.64 13.63
CA ALA A 96 19.46 25.17 13.67
C ALA A 96 19.56 23.64 13.44
N GLY A 97 20.49 23.22 12.57
CA GLY A 97 20.73 21.80 12.25
C GLY A 97 19.95 21.27 11.04
N ASN A 98 19.05 22.06 10.46
CA ASN A 98 18.40 21.70 9.19
C ASN A 98 19.36 21.91 8.01
N LYS A 99 19.80 20.83 7.36
CA LYS A 99 20.58 20.90 6.11
C LYS A 99 19.64 21.34 4.99
N VAL A 100 19.94 22.48 4.36
CA VAL A 100 19.13 23.08 3.28
C VAL A 100 18.84 22.05 2.17
N GLY A 101 17.64 21.48 2.20
CA GLY A 101 16.95 20.74 1.12
C GLY A 101 15.65 21.45 0.77
N PRO A 102 14.99 21.16 -0.36
CA PRO A 102 14.25 22.12 -1.20
C PRO A 102 12.88 22.59 -0.68
N TRP A 103 12.60 22.58 0.62
CA TRP A 103 11.27 22.90 1.16
C TRP A 103 11.26 24.15 2.03
N PRO A 104 11.10 25.34 1.43
CA PRO A 104 11.01 26.60 2.14
C PRO A 104 9.55 27.03 2.44
N LEU A 105 9.30 27.51 3.67
CA LEU A 105 8.02 28.09 4.11
C LEU A 105 7.86 29.49 3.53
N SER A 106 7.02 29.62 2.51
CA SER A 106 6.57 30.89 1.93
C SER A 106 5.11 31.14 2.30
N VAL A 107 4.76 32.41 2.53
CA VAL A 107 3.38 32.85 2.76
C VAL A 107 2.89 33.53 1.48
N PHE A 108 1.69 33.17 0.98
CA PHE A 108 0.80 33.81 -0.03
C PHE A 108 0.38 33.02 -1.30
N ASP A 109 -0.68 33.51 -1.95
CA ASP A 109 -1.80 32.83 -2.63
C ASP A 109 -1.59 32.38 -4.11
N VAL A 110 -2.01 31.15 -4.47
CA VAL A 110 -1.93 30.59 -5.86
C VAL A 110 -2.90 29.40 -6.15
N PRO A 111 -3.38 29.18 -7.41
CA PRO A 111 -4.42 28.19 -7.77
C PRO A 111 -4.02 26.69 -7.83
N TYR A 112 -5.05 25.83 -7.80
CA TYR A 112 -5.14 24.37 -7.48
C TYR A 112 -4.20 23.34 -8.18
N GLN A 113 -3.20 23.75 -8.97
CA GLN A 113 -2.19 22.83 -9.54
C GLN A 113 -0.78 23.02 -8.95
N GLU A 114 -0.64 23.93 -8.00
CA GLU A 114 0.63 24.27 -7.38
C GLU A 114 0.73 23.69 -5.96
N TRP A 115 1.79 22.92 -5.72
CA TRP A 115 2.18 22.46 -4.38
C TRP A 115 2.75 23.64 -3.59
N ASN A 116 1.92 24.29 -2.76
CA ASN A 116 2.36 25.36 -1.87
C ASN A 116 2.35 24.94 -0.38
N GLN A 117 3.27 25.51 0.39
CA GLN A 117 3.33 25.35 1.85
C GLN A 117 2.31 26.26 2.55
N VAL A 118 1.73 25.79 3.66
CA VAL A 118 0.72 26.52 4.47
C VAL A 118 1.38 27.28 5.64
N THR A 119 0.89 28.50 5.88
CA THR A 119 1.36 29.51 6.86
C THR A 119 0.93 29.27 8.31
N ILE A 120 1.69 29.87 9.23
CA ILE A 120 1.46 29.98 10.69
C ILE A 120 0.37 31.01 11.00
N SER A 121 -0.76 30.54 11.54
CA SER A 121 -1.87 31.39 11.97
C SER A 121 -1.93 31.48 13.49
N VAL A 122 -2.16 32.70 13.97
CA VAL A 122 -2.78 32.98 15.27
C VAL A 122 -3.66 34.22 15.04
N ALA A 123 -4.93 34.16 14.64
CA ALA A 123 -5.89 33.08 14.46
C ALA A 123 -6.67 33.36 13.16
N SER A 124 -6.80 32.37 12.27
CA SER A 124 -7.53 32.47 11.00
C SER A 124 -9.00 32.84 11.26
N THR A 125 -9.60 33.73 10.46
CA THR A 125 -10.14 33.31 9.16
C THR A 125 -9.82 34.29 8.03
N PRO A 126 -9.79 33.78 6.78
CA PRO A 126 -9.42 34.54 5.60
C PRO A 126 -10.57 35.47 5.23
N ASP A 127 -10.26 36.65 4.70
CA ASP A 127 -11.00 37.25 3.59
C ASP A 127 -10.17 38.41 3.01
N TYR A 128 -9.46 38.08 1.92
CA TYR A 128 -8.74 38.96 0.99
C TYR A 128 -7.49 39.73 1.51
N ASN A 129 -6.37 38.98 1.55
CA ASN A 129 -4.95 39.37 1.45
C ASN A 129 -4.26 40.27 2.50
N PRO A 130 -4.13 39.80 3.76
CA PRO A 130 -3.12 40.25 4.71
C PRO A 130 -1.89 39.33 4.86
N GLY A 131 -0.66 39.86 4.89
CA GLY A 131 0.57 39.15 5.29
C GLY A 131 1.87 39.99 5.31
N PHE A 132 3.03 39.34 5.48
CA PHE A 132 4.31 40.02 5.74
C PHE A 132 5.00 40.59 4.49
N PHE A 133 5.53 41.82 4.56
CA PHE A 133 6.27 42.49 3.50
C PHE A 133 7.38 43.41 4.06
N PHE A 134 8.35 43.78 3.23
CA PHE A 134 9.45 44.67 3.62
C PHE A 134 9.27 46.10 3.09
N ASN A 135 9.65 47.09 3.90
CA ASN A 135 9.89 48.45 3.43
C ASN A 135 11.16 49.03 4.08
N SER A 136 11.47 50.31 3.80
CA SER A 136 12.64 51.02 4.34
C SER A 136 12.71 51.06 5.87
N SER A 137 11.61 50.75 6.56
CA SER A 137 11.53 50.73 8.01
C SER A 137 11.74 49.32 8.60
N GLY A 138 11.66 48.23 7.81
CA GLY A 138 11.81 46.84 8.27
C GLY A 138 10.68 45.91 7.81
N LEU A 139 10.55 44.73 8.45
CA LEU A 139 9.46 43.77 8.21
C LEU A 139 8.12 44.34 8.73
N GLN A 140 7.09 44.30 7.89
CA GLN A 140 5.74 44.82 8.12
C GLN A 140 4.71 43.74 7.82
N TYR A 141 3.48 43.86 8.32
CA TYR A 141 2.35 42.97 7.98
C TYR A 141 1.20 43.84 7.47
N ASN A 142 0.71 43.65 6.24
CA ASN A 142 -0.26 44.57 5.62
C ASN A 142 -1.72 44.35 6.08
N GLY A 143 -1.94 43.58 7.16
CA GLY A 143 -3.26 43.18 7.63
C GLY A 143 -3.62 43.46 9.08
N SER A 144 -2.91 44.36 9.75
CA SER A 144 -3.16 44.65 11.17
C SER A 144 -3.56 46.10 11.38
N THR A 145 -4.85 46.38 11.45
CA THR A 145 -5.33 47.51 12.23
C THR A 145 -5.32 47.06 13.70
N GLY A 146 -4.27 47.42 14.47
CA GLY A 146 -4.25 47.23 15.94
C GLY A 146 -3.11 46.40 16.56
N GLY A 147 -2.19 45.82 15.78
CA GLY A 147 -0.99 45.12 16.30
C GLY A 147 -1.18 43.64 16.66
N TRP A 148 -0.21 43.08 17.40
CA TRP A 148 -0.16 41.66 17.83
C TRP A 148 -0.24 41.56 19.36
N LEU A 149 -1.00 40.60 19.90
CA LEU A 149 -1.05 40.27 21.33
C LEU A 149 0.05 39.28 21.68
N ALA A 150 0.71 39.43 22.83
CA ALA A 150 1.46 38.35 23.46
C ALA A 150 0.63 37.81 24.63
N CYS A 151 0.13 36.57 24.55
CA CYS A 151 -0.63 35.94 25.64
C CYS A 151 -0.02 34.59 26.02
N ASP A 152 0.01 34.31 27.33
CA ASP A 152 0.70 33.14 27.90
C ASP A 152 -0.30 32.05 28.38
N TRP A 153 -1.60 32.25 28.12
CA TRP A 153 -2.70 31.58 28.85
C TRP A 153 -2.92 30.10 28.49
N TRP A 154 -2.88 29.73 27.20
CA TRP A 154 -3.30 28.37 26.79
C TRP A 154 -2.15 27.36 26.73
N HIS A 155 -0.95 27.81 26.34
CA HIS A 155 0.19 26.93 26.05
C HIS A 155 1.36 27.06 27.05
N GLY A 156 1.21 27.89 28.09
CA GLY A 156 2.27 28.14 29.08
C GLY A 156 3.49 28.90 28.53
N VAL A 157 3.41 29.42 27.30
CA VAL A 157 4.45 30.21 26.64
C VAL A 157 3.82 31.43 25.96
N PRO A 158 4.52 32.57 25.87
CA PRO A 158 3.99 33.74 25.16
C PRO A 158 3.83 33.48 23.67
N GLN A 159 2.66 33.75 23.11
CA GLN A 159 2.35 33.57 21.68
C GLN A 159 1.83 34.85 21.03
N LEU A 160 2.14 35.04 19.73
CA LEU A 160 1.76 36.24 18.96
C LEU A 160 0.37 36.10 18.31
N PHE A 161 -0.67 36.81 18.77
CA PHE A 161 -2.02 36.79 18.16
C PHE A 161 -2.37 38.04 17.37
N GLN A 162 -3.09 37.91 16.25
CA GLN A 162 -3.69 39.04 15.56
C GLN A 162 -4.91 39.56 16.34
N VAL A 163 -4.93 40.86 16.66
CA VAL A 163 -5.94 41.48 17.53
C VAL A 163 -7.37 41.40 16.97
N ASN A 164 -7.57 41.59 15.67
CA ASN A 164 -8.92 41.58 15.06
C ASN A 164 -9.51 40.17 14.92
N GLY A 165 -8.69 39.17 14.59
CA GLY A 165 -9.12 37.76 14.52
C GLY A 165 -9.58 37.23 15.87
N TYR A 166 -8.95 37.69 16.97
CA TYR A 166 -9.36 37.33 18.33
C TYR A 166 -10.71 37.93 18.75
N LEU A 167 -11.01 39.17 18.32
CA LEU A 167 -12.22 39.88 18.72
C LEU A 167 -13.48 39.47 17.91
N ASN A 168 -13.31 39.10 16.64
CA ASN A 168 -14.44 38.81 15.74
C ASN A 168 -14.92 37.34 15.79
N ASN A 169 -14.09 36.39 16.25
CA ASN A 169 -14.40 34.96 16.22
C ASN A 169 -15.09 34.40 17.49
N GLY A 170 -15.74 35.24 18.29
CA GLY A 170 -16.64 34.75 19.35
C GLY A 170 -15.97 34.06 20.55
N PHE A 171 -14.63 34.15 20.72
CA PHE A 171 -13.92 33.73 21.95
C PHE A 171 -14.22 34.63 23.18
N GLY A 172 -15.29 35.42 23.12
CA GLY A 172 -15.78 36.33 24.17
C GLY A 172 -16.49 35.65 25.34
N LEU A 173 -16.07 34.45 25.76
CA LEU A 173 -16.63 33.74 26.91
C LEU A 173 -15.59 33.38 27.97
N LEU A 174 -14.67 34.29 28.27
CA LEU A 174 -14.15 34.48 29.62
C LEU A 174 -13.99 35.97 29.88
N LYS A 175 -14.75 36.50 30.84
CA LYS A 175 -14.66 37.89 31.29
C LYS A 175 -13.24 38.17 31.79
N TYR A 176 -12.44 38.89 31.00
CA TYR A 176 -11.25 39.58 31.50
C TYR A 176 -11.18 41.00 30.93
N ASN A 177 -10.77 41.94 31.78
CA ASN A 177 -10.76 43.37 31.50
C ASN A 177 -9.99 43.66 30.20
N ALA A 178 -10.65 44.29 29.24
CA ALA A 178 -10.05 44.76 27.99
C ALA A 178 -8.99 45.89 28.16
N LYS A 179 -8.53 46.16 29.38
CA LYS A 179 -7.62 47.27 29.74
C LYS A 179 -6.13 46.91 29.64
N ASP A 180 -5.79 45.65 29.39
CA ASP A 180 -4.45 45.09 29.57
C ASP A 180 -3.83 44.58 28.25
N ARG A 181 -3.84 45.41 27.20
CA ARG A 181 -3.27 45.08 25.88
C ARG A 181 -1.89 45.72 25.72
N ILE A 182 -0.99 45.08 24.96
CA ILE A 182 0.33 45.67 24.62
C ILE A 182 0.59 45.45 23.13
N ALA A 183 0.99 46.51 22.43
CA ALA A 183 1.40 46.44 21.04
C ALA A 183 2.92 46.25 20.94
N PHE A 184 3.36 45.41 20.00
CA PHE A 184 4.77 45.15 19.74
C PHE A 184 5.06 45.17 18.24
N ARG A 185 6.31 45.46 17.89
CA ARG A 185 6.88 45.36 16.55
C ARG A 185 7.88 44.22 16.53
N VAL A 186 7.99 43.50 15.42
CA VAL A 186 9.05 42.50 15.21
C VAL A 186 10.20 43.15 14.46
N GLU A 187 11.41 43.02 15.01
CA GLU A 187 12.67 43.55 14.47
C GLU A 187 13.57 42.41 13.96
N ILE A 188 14.39 42.73 12.95
CA ILE A 188 15.33 41.81 12.32
C ILE A 188 16.71 41.99 12.94
N ILE A 189 17.35 40.88 13.28
CA ILE A 189 18.72 40.84 13.79
C ILE A 189 19.57 40.01 12.83
N LYS A 190 20.42 40.67 12.04
CA LYS A 190 21.33 40.00 11.10
C LYS A 190 22.39 39.18 11.83
N LEU A 191 22.70 38.02 11.27
CA LEU A 191 23.83 37.20 11.68
C LEU A 191 25.03 37.56 10.79
N PHE A 192 26.12 38.04 11.41
CA PHE A 192 27.39 38.19 10.71
C PHE A 192 28.19 36.90 10.91
N VAL A 193 28.65 36.29 9.81
CA VAL A 193 29.70 35.28 9.83
C VAL A 193 30.95 36.04 9.38
N GLU A 194 31.91 36.26 10.28
CA GLU A 194 33.25 36.69 9.89
C GLU A 194 33.94 35.49 9.22
N ASP A 195 34.40 35.72 7.99
CA ASP A 195 35.03 34.75 7.11
C ASP A 195 36.29 34.15 7.72
N ASP A 196 36.54 32.86 7.44
CA ASP A 196 37.92 32.44 7.15
C ASP A 196 37.95 31.39 6.04
N ILE A 197 38.64 31.80 4.97
CA ILE A 197 38.87 31.15 3.68
C ILE A 197 40.26 30.49 3.75
N PHE A 198 40.39 29.25 3.29
CA PHE A 198 41.63 28.81 2.63
C PHE A 198 41.40 27.63 1.67
N LEU A 199 41.45 27.91 0.36
CA LEU A 199 42.57 27.58 -0.53
C LEU A 199 42.08 27.25 -1.96
N SER A 200 42.33 28.16 -2.93
CA SER A 200 43.13 27.91 -4.16
C SER A 200 42.94 29.04 -5.22
N ILE A 201 43.75 30.11 -5.06
CA ILE A 201 44.61 30.80 -6.05
C ILE A 201 44.30 30.62 -7.56
N PHE A 202 44.02 31.71 -8.30
CA PHE A 202 44.93 32.27 -9.33
C PHE A 202 44.51 33.68 -9.84
N CYS A 203 45.55 34.44 -10.20
CA CYS A 203 45.76 35.88 -10.38
C CYS A 203 44.97 36.74 -11.41
N LEU A 204 44.80 38.02 -11.00
CA LEU A 204 45.09 39.35 -11.63
C LEU A 204 44.68 39.76 -13.06
N LEU A 205 44.17 41.02 -13.10
CA LEU A 205 44.31 42.11 -14.12
C LEU A 205 43.74 41.81 -15.54
N GLN A 206 43.02 42.67 -16.27
CA GLN A 206 43.10 44.13 -16.44
C GLN A 206 41.94 44.63 -17.36
N VAL A 207 41.28 45.73 -16.99
CA VAL A 207 40.84 46.91 -17.77
C VAL A 207 40.44 46.78 -19.27
N PHE A 208 39.19 47.11 -19.63
CA PHE A 208 38.78 48.28 -20.46
C PHE A 208 37.26 48.30 -20.78
N ALA A 209 36.59 49.36 -20.31
CA ALA A 209 35.69 50.28 -21.03
C ALA A 209 34.46 49.83 -21.86
N GLN A 210 33.34 50.54 -21.55
CA GLN A 210 32.33 51.11 -22.47
C GLN A 210 31.35 50.13 -23.15
N ARG A 211 30.07 50.44 -23.43
CA ARG A 211 29.23 51.65 -23.32
C ARG A 211 27.76 51.22 -23.51
N HIS A 212 26.84 51.97 -22.89
CA HIS A 212 25.45 52.29 -23.26
C HIS A 212 24.78 51.57 -24.47
N TRP A 213 23.50 51.14 -24.36
CA TRP A 213 22.29 51.95 -24.67
C TRP A 213 20.95 51.16 -24.57
N THR A 214 19.94 51.83 -23.98
CA THR A 214 18.51 51.98 -24.36
C THR A 214 17.63 50.82 -24.92
N ARG A 215 16.40 50.71 -24.38
CA ARG A 215 15.13 50.27 -25.05
C ARG A 215 14.83 51.09 -26.34
N PRO A 216 13.81 50.83 -27.21
CA PRO A 216 12.83 49.72 -27.36
C PRO A 216 12.59 49.29 -28.85
N SER A 217 11.53 48.47 -29.10
CA SER A 217 10.53 48.57 -30.20
C SER A 217 10.30 47.33 -31.09
N ASP A 218 9.03 47.20 -31.47
CA ASP A 218 8.38 46.17 -32.27
C ASP A 218 8.82 46.15 -33.75
N ASP A 219 8.44 45.03 -34.40
CA ASP A 219 8.00 44.90 -35.79
C ASP A 219 8.90 44.13 -36.77
N LEU A 220 8.20 43.53 -37.75
CA LEU A 220 8.61 42.93 -39.02
C LEU A 220 8.70 41.39 -39.14
N MET A 221 7.51 40.86 -39.40
CA MET A 221 7.22 39.90 -40.47
C MET A 221 8.22 39.84 -41.65
N LEU A 222 8.30 38.62 -42.21
CA LEU A 222 8.37 38.26 -43.65
C LEU A 222 9.72 37.93 -44.33
N ARG A 223 9.71 36.74 -44.97
CA ARG A 223 10.54 36.18 -46.07
C ARG A 223 11.72 35.29 -45.60
N ALA A 224 12.01 34.13 -46.18
CA ALA A 224 11.69 33.63 -47.52
C ALA A 224 11.64 32.08 -47.60
N LEU A 225 10.84 31.62 -48.56
CA LEU A 225 10.77 30.29 -49.17
C LEU A 225 12.09 29.85 -49.84
N GLN A 226 12.13 28.55 -50.19
CA GLN A 226 13.09 27.77 -51.01
C GLN A 226 14.02 26.90 -50.15
N THR A 227 14.07 25.57 -50.30
CA THR A 227 14.42 24.86 -51.55
C THR A 227 13.88 23.41 -51.56
N LYS A 228 13.54 22.94 -52.76
CA LYS A 228 13.03 21.60 -53.14
C LYS A 228 14.16 20.82 -53.85
N ALA A 229 13.97 19.49 -54.03
CA ALA A 229 14.68 18.54 -54.92
C ALA A 229 15.85 17.75 -54.25
N HIS A 230 16.07 16.44 -54.42
CA HIS A 230 15.64 15.42 -55.39
C HIS A 230 15.69 14.00 -54.76
N LEU A 231 14.79 13.09 -55.16
CA LEU A 231 15.10 11.91 -56.01
C LEU A 231 13.89 10.95 -56.08
N SER A 232 13.47 10.69 -57.31
CA SER A 232 12.51 9.65 -57.71
C SER A 232 13.22 8.70 -58.68
N SER A 233 13.06 7.38 -58.54
CA SER A 233 12.82 6.40 -59.63
C SER A 233 13.09 4.94 -59.20
N ALA A 234 12.51 4.00 -59.97
CA ALA A 234 12.59 2.52 -59.96
C ALA A 234 11.49 1.81 -59.13
N ARG A 235 10.32 1.47 -59.71
CA ARG A 235 9.97 0.32 -60.58
C ARG A 235 9.90 -1.05 -59.87
N THR A 236 8.66 -1.52 -59.73
CA THR A 236 8.13 -2.89 -59.91
C THR A 236 9.06 -4.09 -59.82
N THR A 237 8.83 -4.94 -58.81
CA THR A 237 8.68 -6.40 -58.93
C THR A 237 7.78 -6.90 -57.80
N GLY A 238 6.76 -7.69 -58.15
CA GLY A 238 5.72 -8.15 -57.22
C GLY A 238 6.19 -9.20 -56.22
N ILE A 239 5.40 -9.37 -55.15
CA ILE A 239 5.24 -10.61 -54.37
C ILE A 239 3.91 -10.51 -53.60
N ASN A 240 3.25 -11.67 -53.52
CA ASN A 240 1.91 -11.97 -53.01
C ASN A 240 1.48 -11.32 -51.69
N ILE A 241 0.21 -10.89 -51.67
CA ILE A 241 -0.54 -10.48 -50.49
C ILE A 241 -1.23 -11.72 -49.92
N THR A 242 -0.62 -12.35 -48.91
CA THR A 242 -1.32 -13.22 -47.95
C THR A 242 -0.63 -13.11 -46.59
N ASN A 243 -1.44 -12.91 -45.54
CA ASN A 243 -1.09 -12.79 -44.11
C ASN A 243 -0.70 -11.40 -43.59
N PHE A 244 -1.69 -10.51 -43.46
CA PHE A 244 -1.66 -9.46 -42.43
C PHE A 244 -2.40 -9.97 -41.19
N ALA A 245 -1.66 -10.67 -40.32
CA ALA A 245 -2.03 -10.80 -38.93
C ALA A 245 -1.90 -9.42 -38.27
N ILE A 246 -2.99 -8.95 -37.65
CA ILE A 246 -3.02 -7.75 -36.82
C ILE A 246 -2.08 -7.99 -35.63
N ARG A 247 -0.82 -7.57 -35.75
CA ARG A 247 0.07 -7.40 -34.60
C ARG A 247 -0.44 -6.21 -33.80
N GLN A 248 -1.32 -6.48 -32.83
CA GLN A 248 -1.46 -5.59 -31.69
C GLN A 248 -0.08 -5.43 -31.06
N THR A 249 0.50 -4.25 -31.21
CA THR A 249 1.65 -3.82 -30.43
C THR A 249 1.26 -3.87 -28.96
N ARG A 250 1.63 -4.96 -28.29
CA ARG A 250 1.63 -5.09 -26.84
C ARG A 250 2.40 -3.89 -26.30
N ALA A 251 1.68 -2.90 -25.76
CA ALA A 251 2.29 -1.90 -24.91
C ALA A 251 3.07 -2.67 -23.84
N LYS A 252 4.40 -2.51 -23.83
CA LYS A 252 5.23 -3.02 -22.75
C LYS A 252 4.66 -2.41 -21.47
N SER A 253 3.97 -3.24 -20.68
CA SER A 253 3.63 -2.92 -19.30
C SER A 253 4.92 -2.45 -18.64
N SER A 254 4.97 -1.15 -18.29
CA SER A 254 6.03 -0.65 -17.46
C SER A 254 5.99 -1.49 -16.18
N LYS A 255 7.12 -2.14 -15.88
CA LYS A 255 7.28 -2.88 -14.64
C LYS A 255 7.01 -1.90 -13.51
N MET A 256 5.82 -1.99 -12.92
CA MET A 256 5.52 -1.28 -11.68
C MET A 256 6.56 -1.74 -10.66
N ASP A 257 7.37 -0.77 -10.27
CA ASP A 257 8.55 -0.87 -9.42
C ASP A 257 8.15 -1.47 -8.06
N SER A 258 8.51 -2.73 -7.85
CA SER A 258 8.60 -3.32 -6.52
C SER A 258 10.09 -3.46 -6.23
N SER A 259 10.78 -2.33 -6.11
CA SER A 259 12.13 -2.31 -5.60
C SER A 259 12.09 -2.80 -4.15
N LEU A 260 13.15 -3.51 -3.75
CA LEU A 260 13.43 -3.92 -2.36
C LEU A 260 13.70 -2.70 -1.44
N HIS A 261 13.33 -1.50 -1.88
CA HIS A 261 13.48 -0.22 -1.20
C HIS A 261 12.09 0.33 -0.83
N PRO A 262 11.65 0.17 0.43
CA PRO A 262 10.24 0.20 0.85
C PRO A 262 9.55 1.58 0.81
N LEU A 263 10.22 2.63 0.29
CA LEU A 263 9.71 4.00 0.35
C LEU A 263 9.09 4.49 -0.97
N THR A 264 9.09 3.67 -2.03
CA THR A 264 8.41 3.96 -3.29
C THR A 264 7.65 2.73 -3.76
N GLY A 265 6.36 2.88 -4.05
CA GLY A 265 5.52 1.80 -4.56
C GLY A 265 4.06 2.23 -4.69
N LEU A 266 3.27 1.45 -5.41
CA LEU A 266 1.82 1.63 -5.52
C LEU A 266 1.13 0.49 -4.78
N TYR A 267 0.24 0.82 -3.85
CA TYR A 267 -0.72 -0.13 -3.32
C TYR A 267 -2.11 0.12 -3.90
N LYS A 268 -2.61 -0.82 -4.70
CA LYS A 268 -4.02 -0.86 -5.13
C LYS A 268 -4.80 -1.95 -4.37
N PRO A 269 -5.85 -1.60 -3.61
CA PRO A 269 -6.70 -2.58 -2.92
C PRO A 269 -7.54 -3.39 -3.92
N ASN A 270 -8.09 -4.50 -3.44
CA ASN A 270 -9.05 -5.33 -4.18
C ASN A 270 -10.47 -4.72 -4.16
N ASN A 271 -11.37 -5.27 -5.00
CA ASN A 271 -12.74 -4.78 -5.18
C ASN A 271 -13.73 -5.26 -4.09
N LEU A 272 -13.29 -5.39 -2.84
CA LEU A 272 -14.15 -5.78 -1.72
C LEU A 272 -15.14 -4.65 -1.40
N LYS A 273 -16.44 -4.95 -1.35
CA LYS A 273 -17.48 -3.99 -0.97
C LYS A 273 -17.73 -3.97 0.54
N ALA A 274 -17.81 -5.15 1.17
CA ALA A 274 -17.94 -5.23 2.62
C ALA A 274 -17.39 -6.55 3.18
N LEU A 275 -16.90 -6.46 4.41
CA LEU A 275 -16.53 -7.58 5.26
C LEU A 275 -17.44 -7.56 6.48
N TYR A 276 -18.31 -8.56 6.61
CA TYR A 276 -19.12 -8.77 7.81
C TYR A 276 -18.48 -9.86 8.66
N TYR A 277 -18.35 -9.63 9.97
CA TYR A 277 -17.73 -10.58 10.89
C TYR A 277 -18.43 -10.57 12.25
N GLY A 278 -18.44 -11.72 12.92
CA GLY A 278 -19.12 -11.93 14.20
C GLY A 278 -20.37 -12.79 14.06
N PRO A 279 -20.99 -13.19 15.18
CA PRO A 279 -22.09 -14.15 15.19
C PRO A 279 -23.34 -13.60 14.50
N ASN A 280 -23.99 -14.45 13.70
CA ASN A 280 -25.23 -14.18 12.96
C ASN A 280 -25.12 -13.20 11.78
N VAL A 281 -23.93 -12.74 11.40
CA VAL A 281 -23.80 -11.79 10.29
C VAL A 281 -24.36 -12.32 8.96
N VAL A 282 -24.36 -13.64 8.74
CA VAL A 282 -25.03 -14.23 7.56
C VAL A 282 -26.53 -13.99 7.63
N LYS A 283 -27.16 -14.29 8.77
CA LYS A 283 -28.60 -14.08 8.96
C LYS A 283 -28.97 -12.60 8.81
N ASP A 284 -28.16 -11.72 9.37
CA ASP A 284 -28.52 -10.31 9.53
C ASP A 284 -28.24 -9.49 8.26
N HIS A 285 -27.27 -9.91 7.42
CA HIS A 285 -26.80 -9.10 6.31
C HIS A 285 -26.81 -9.77 4.93
N LEU A 286 -27.03 -11.09 4.81
CA LEU A 286 -26.96 -11.78 3.51
C LEU A 286 -27.90 -11.18 2.45
N LEU A 287 -29.16 -10.93 2.81
CA LEU A 287 -30.14 -10.36 1.87
C LEU A 287 -29.77 -8.94 1.43
N SER A 288 -29.16 -8.15 2.32
CA SER A 288 -28.73 -6.78 2.01
C SER A 288 -27.52 -6.72 1.06
N ALA A 289 -26.80 -7.83 0.91
CA ALA A 289 -25.68 -7.94 -0.02
C ALA A 289 -26.11 -8.29 -1.46
N LEU A 290 -27.38 -8.68 -1.67
CA LEU A 290 -27.91 -8.96 -3.00
C LEU A 290 -28.04 -7.66 -3.82
N PRO A 291 -27.76 -7.67 -5.15
CA PRO A 291 -27.80 -6.48 -5.97
C PRO A 291 -29.16 -5.77 -5.99
N THR A 292 -30.26 -6.52 -6.05
CA THR A 292 -31.63 -6.00 -6.15
C THR A 292 -32.63 -6.89 -5.39
N GLU A 293 -33.86 -6.39 -5.21
CA GLU A 293 -34.95 -7.17 -4.64
C GLU A 293 -35.40 -8.36 -5.51
N THR A 294 -34.96 -8.43 -6.76
CA THR A 294 -35.28 -9.53 -7.69
C THR A 294 -34.07 -10.40 -7.99
N SER A 295 -32.92 -10.14 -7.36
CA SER A 295 -31.69 -10.90 -7.57
C SER A 295 -31.86 -12.38 -7.29
N LYS A 296 -31.16 -13.19 -8.08
CA LYS A 296 -31.20 -14.65 -8.05
C LYS A 296 -29.81 -15.19 -7.75
N ALA A 297 -29.71 -15.90 -6.63
CA ALA A 297 -28.47 -16.42 -6.07
C ALA A 297 -28.37 -17.93 -6.24
N PHE A 298 -27.21 -18.39 -6.72
CA PHE A 298 -26.88 -19.81 -6.86
C PHE A 298 -25.79 -20.21 -5.85
N ILE A 299 -26.04 -21.25 -5.07
CA ILE A 299 -25.14 -21.68 -3.98
C ILE A 299 -24.13 -22.72 -4.49
N ILE A 300 -22.85 -22.53 -4.18
CA ILE A 300 -21.76 -23.48 -4.44
C ILE A 300 -21.17 -23.96 -3.12
N THR A 301 -21.17 -25.28 -2.90
CA THR A 301 -20.64 -25.88 -1.67
C THR A 301 -20.14 -27.32 -1.87
N GLY A 302 -19.51 -27.86 -0.83
CA GLY A 302 -19.12 -29.27 -0.77
C GLY A 302 -20.19 -30.15 -0.12
N SER A 303 -20.14 -31.45 -0.40
CA SER A 303 -21.21 -32.39 -0.02
C SER A 303 -21.35 -32.56 1.48
N SER A 304 -20.25 -32.50 2.23
CA SER A 304 -20.27 -32.63 3.69
C SER A 304 -21.02 -31.50 4.37
N LEU A 305 -20.86 -30.25 3.92
CA LEU A 305 -21.58 -29.11 4.48
C LEU A 305 -23.07 -29.21 4.19
N ALA A 306 -23.45 -29.58 2.96
CA ALA A 306 -24.84 -29.71 2.58
C ALA A 306 -25.57 -30.88 3.27
N THR A 307 -24.87 -32.00 3.53
CA THR A 307 -25.51 -33.23 4.01
C THR A 307 -25.33 -33.50 5.51
N LYS A 308 -24.31 -32.92 6.14
CA LYS A 308 -23.97 -33.18 7.55
C LYS A 308 -24.18 -31.98 8.47
N THR A 309 -24.62 -30.84 7.94
CA THR A 309 -24.83 -29.60 8.71
C THR A 309 -26.13 -28.93 8.26
N PRO A 310 -26.74 -28.07 9.11
CA PRO A 310 -27.92 -27.30 8.70
C PRO A 310 -27.58 -26.07 7.85
N LEU A 311 -26.29 -25.73 7.68
CA LEU A 311 -25.85 -24.41 7.19
C LEU A 311 -26.41 -24.05 5.81
N ILE A 312 -26.39 -25.00 4.87
CA ILE A 312 -26.88 -24.76 3.50
C ILE A 312 -28.39 -24.56 3.52
N LYS A 313 -29.11 -25.42 4.24
CA LYS A 313 -30.56 -25.30 4.41
C LYS A 313 -30.94 -23.95 5.04
N THR A 314 -30.19 -23.48 6.04
CA THR A 314 -30.40 -22.16 6.64
C THR A 314 -30.25 -21.04 5.62
N ILE A 315 -29.28 -21.11 4.71
CA ILE A 315 -29.11 -20.12 3.64
C ILE A 315 -30.26 -20.20 2.64
N GLU A 316 -30.67 -21.40 2.24
CA GLU A 316 -31.82 -21.62 1.34
C GLU A 316 -33.12 -21.07 1.94
N GLU A 317 -33.36 -21.28 3.23
CA GLU A 317 -34.50 -20.74 3.98
C GLU A 317 -34.45 -19.21 4.05
N LEU A 318 -33.28 -18.60 4.22
CA LEU A 318 -33.11 -17.13 4.21
C LEU A 318 -33.40 -16.54 2.82
N LEU A 319 -32.92 -17.19 1.76
CA LEU A 319 -33.11 -16.72 0.39
C LEU A 319 -34.55 -16.90 -0.09
N THR A 320 -35.25 -17.95 0.40
CA THR A 320 -36.58 -18.39 -0.06
C THR A 320 -36.62 -18.68 -1.57
N SER A 321 -37.76 -19.12 -2.10
CA SER A 321 -37.95 -19.24 -3.57
C SER A 321 -37.83 -17.89 -4.30
N LYS A 322 -37.89 -16.77 -3.57
CA LYS A 322 -37.69 -15.43 -4.12
C LYS A 322 -36.28 -15.25 -4.65
N HIS A 323 -35.25 -15.58 -3.87
CA HIS A 323 -33.85 -15.34 -4.26
C HIS A 323 -33.07 -16.60 -4.57
N HIS A 324 -33.48 -17.78 -4.09
CA HIS A 324 -32.77 -19.03 -4.34
C HIS A 324 -33.00 -19.53 -5.77
N ALA A 325 -31.94 -19.60 -6.57
CA ALA A 325 -31.96 -20.13 -7.94
C ALA A 325 -31.53 -21.60 -8.03
N GLY A 326 -30.81 -22.09 -7.02
CA GLY A 326 -30.35 -23.47 -6.95
C GLY A 326 -29.11 -23.63 -6.09
N THR A 327 -28.75 -24.90 -5.86
CA THR A 327 -27.59 -25.29 -5.04
C THR A 327 -26.81 -26.39 -5.76
N PHE A 328 -25.51 -26.19 -5.92
CA PHE A 328 -24.56 -27.24 -6.31
C PHE A 328 -23.68 -27.62 -5.11
N SER A 329 -23.85 -28.84 -4.61
CA SER A 329 -23.24 -29.33 -3.37
C SER A 329 -22.21 -30.44 -3.58
N ASN A 330 -21.66 -30.58 -4.78
CA ASN A 330 -20.72 -31.67 -5.12
C ASN A 330 -19.27 -31.21 -5.30
N ILE A 331 -18.89 -29.99 -4.87
CA ILE A 331 -17.49 -29.56 -5.00
C ILE A 331 -16.59 -30.41 -4.10
N LYS A 332 -15.59 -31.06 -4.71
CA LYS A 332 -14.62 -31.92 -4.02
C LYS A 332 -13.36 -31.14 -3.61
N GLN A 333 -12.59 -31.74 -2.70
CA GLN A 333 -11.27 -31.22 -2.30
C GLN A 333 -10.39 -31.03 -3.55
N HIS A 334 -9.65 -29.91 -3.58
CA HIS A 334 -8.83 -29.47 -4.71
C HIS A 334 -9.61 -29.04 -5.97
N ALA A 335 -10.94 -28.90 -5.90
CA ALA A 335 -11.81 -28.42 -6.97
C ALA A 335 -11.49 -29.07 -8.34
N PRO A 336 -11.80 -30.37 -8.52
CA PRO A 336 -11.58 -31.03 -9.80
C PRO A 336 -12.44 -30.39 -10.90
N VAL A 337 -11.87 -30.25 -12.09
CA VAL A 337 -12.48 -29.54 -13.23
C VAL A 337 -13.84 -30.12 -13.62
N ALA A 338 -14.04 -31.43 -13.47
CA ALA A 338 -15.31 -32.08 -13.82
C ALA A 338 -16.50 -31.53 -13.02
N GLN A 339 -16.37 -31.34 -11.70
CA GLN A 339 -17.44 -30.76 -10.88
C GLN A 339 -17.62 -29.26 -11.15
N LEU A 340 -16.53 -28.57 -11.51
CA LEU A 340 -16.58 -27.17 -11.90
C LEU A 340 -17.34 -26.98 -13.21
N ASP A 341 -17.10 -27.83 -14.21
CA ASP A 341 -17.78 -27.83 -15.51
C ASP A 341 -19.28 -28.07 -15.32
N GLU A 342 -19.66 -29.06 -14.52
CA GLU A 342 -21.06 -29.37 -14.20
C GLU A 342 -21.80 -28.18 -13.59
N ALA A 343 -21.22 -27.55 -12.56
CA ALA A 343 -21.78 -26.36 -11.93
C ALA A 343 -21.86 -25.17 -12.89
N THR A 344 -20.83 -24.98 -13.74
CA THR A 344 -20.79 -23.92 -14.76
C THR A 344 -21.95 -24.06 -15.74
N GLU A 345 -22.23 -25.28 -16.21
CA GLU A 345 -23.31 -25.53 -17.17
C GLU A 345 -24.71 -25.36 -16.57
N ILE A 346 -24.88 -25.59 -15.27
CA ILE A 346 -26.15 -25.29 -14.58
C ILE A 346 -26.35 -23.77 -14.51
N VAL A 347 -25.33 -23.03 -14.05
CA VAL A 347 -25.42 -21.57 -13.91
C VAL A 347 -25.64 -20.88 -15.25
N LYS A 348 -25.00 -21.35 -16.33
CA LYS A 348 -25.17 -20.79 -17.69
C LYS A 348 -26.55 -21.02 -18.30
N LYS A 349 -27.34 -21.98 -17.80
CA LYS A 349 -28.69 -22.27 -18.33
C LYS A 349 -29.76 -21.32 -17.79
N ASP A 350 -29.46 -20.56 -16.74
CA ASP A 350 -30.37 -19.62 -16.12
C ASP A 350 -29.78 -18.21 -16.14
N ASP A 351 -30.15 -17.43 -17.15
CA ASP A 351 -29.70 -16.05 -17.33
C ASP A 351 -30.15 -15.10 -16.21
N THR A 352 -31.11 -15.52 -15.36
CA THR A 352 -31.58 -14.71 -14.23
C THR A 352 -30.58 -14.70 -13.08
N ILE A 353 -29.70 -15.71 -12.96
CA ILE A 353 -28.69 -15.80 -11.89
C ILE A 353 -27.72 -14.63 -12.02
N ASP A 354 -27.71 -13.72 -11.05
CA ASP A 354 -26.81 -12.56 -10.99
C ASP A 354 -25.79 -12.66 -9.85
N THR A 355 -25.99 -13.62 -8.95
CA THR A 355 -25.20 -13.78 -7.73
C THR A 355 -24.80 -15.23 -7.54
N ILE A 356 -23.54 -15.46 -7.16
CA ILE A 356 -23.01 -16.76 -6.74
C ILE A 356 -22.61 -16.68 -5.26
N ILE A 357 -23.07 -17.65 -4.47
CA ILE A 357 -22.76 -17.73 -3.03
C ILE A 357 -21.90 -18.97 -2.79
N SER A 358 -20.63 -18.79 -2.44
CA SER A 358 -19.78 -19.91 -2.03
C SER A 358 -19.82 -20.12 -0.53
N VAL A 359 -20.05 -21.36 -0.09
CA VAL A 359 -20.07 -21.73 1.33
C VAL A 359 -19.09 -22.87 1.57
N GLY A 360 -18.08 -22.64 2.39
CA GLY A 360 -17.09 -23.65 2.77
C GLY A 360 -15.65 -23.15 2.81
N GLY A 361 -14.70 -24.04 2.58
CA GLY A 361 -13.28 -23.68 2.48
C GLY A 361 -12.85 -23.23 1.08
N GLY A 362 -11.54 -23.18 0.83
CA GLY A 362 -11.00 -22.69 -0.45
C GLY A 362 -11.52 -23.40 -1.71
N SER A 363 -11.88 -24.69 -1.65
CA SER A 363 -12.37 -25.42 -2.84
C SER A 363 -13.69 -24.88 -3.42
N PRO A 364 -14.81 -24.77 -2.66
CA PRO A 364 -16.03 -24.13 -3.17
C PRO A 364 -15.84 -22.64 -3.49
N ILE A 365 -15.00 -21.91 -2.74
CA ILE A 365 -14.69 -20.50 -3.00
C ILE A 365 -14.03 -20.34 -4.37
N ASP A 366 -12.94 -21.06 -4.63
CA ASP A 366 -12.24 -21.01 -5.92
C ASP A 366 -13.10 -21.53 -7.06
N SER A 367 -13.97 -22.51 -6.80
CA SER A 367 -14.91 -22.99 -7.81
C SER A 367 -15.90 -21.91 -8.22
N ALA A 368 -16.46 -21.16 -7.25
CA ALA A 368 -17.35 -20.04 -7.56
C ALA A 368 -16.66 -18.94 -8.39
N LYS A 369 -15.40 -18.60 -8.08
CA LYS A 369 -14.60 -17.67 -8.87
C LYS A 369 -14.40 -18.14 -10.31
N ALA A 370 -14.06 -19.42 -10.49
CA ALA A 370 -13.83 -19.97 -11.82
C ALA A 370 -15.15 -20.11 -12.63
N ILE A 371 -16.28 -20.41 -11.98
CA ILE A 371 -17.61 -20.36 -12.60
C ILE A 371 -17.91 -18.93 -13.07
N THR A 372 -17.75 -17.93 -12.19
CA THR A 372 -17.94 -16.51 -12.53
C THR A 372 -17.08 -16.07 -13.72
N TYR A 373 -15.83 -16.51 -13.77
CA TYR A 373 -14.93 -16.26 -14.90
C TYR A 373 -15.47 -16.85 -16.21
N ARG A 374 -15.87 -18.13 -16.20
CA ARG A 374 -16.35 -18.84 -17.39
C ARG A 374 -17.70 -18.35 -17.88
N VAL A 375 -18.58 -17.94 -16.96
CA VAL A 375 -19.84 -17.25 -17.30
C VAL A 375 -19.53 -15.93 -18.02
N ASN A 376 -18.51 -15.19 -17.57
CA ASN A 376 -18.08 -13.99 -18.27
C ASN A 376 -17.52 -14.29 -19.67
N GLU A 377 -16.67 -15.30 -19.82
CA GLU A 377 -16.15 -15.68 -21.13
C GLU A 377 -17.26 -16.11 -22.11
N ALA A 378 -18.29 -16.81 -21.61
CA ALA A 378 -19.37 -17.30 -22.45
C ALA A 378 -20.44 -16.23 -22.78
N ALA A 379 -20.78 -15.37 -21.82
CA ALA A 379 -21.95 -14.49 -21.90
C ALA A 379 -21.64 -13.00 -21.66
N GLY A 380 -20.38 -12.62 -21.44
CA GLY A 380 -19.98 -11.24 -21.14
C GLY A 380 -20.45 -10.73 -19.78
N LYS A 381 -20.95 -11.62 -18.90
CA LYS A 381 -21.59 -11.29 -17.62
C LYS A 381 -20.70 -11.67 -16.43
N TRP A 382 -20.49 -10.73 -15.52
CA TRP A 382 -19.86 -11.01 -14.22
C TRP A 382 -20.95 -11.24 -13.17
N LEU A 383 -20.84 -12.33 -12.41
CA LEU A 383 -21.71 -12.60 -11.27
C LEU A 383 -21.16 -11.90 -10.02
N LEU A 384 -22.04 -11.34 -9.19
CA LEU A 384 -21.66 -10.92 -7.85
C LEU A 384 -21.28 -12.17 -7.04
N HIS A 385 -20.09 -12.18 -6.45
CA HIS A 385 -19.63 -13.28 -5.61
C HIS A 385 -19.70 -12.90 -4.13
N ILE A 386 -20.60 -13.57 -3.41
CA ILE A 386 -20.68 -13.56 -1.95
C ILE A 386 -20.02 -14.83 -1.42
N THR A 387 -19.17 -14.71 -0.40
CA THR A 387 -18.51 -15.86 0.20
C THR A 387 -18.76 -15.94 1.70
N ILE A 388 -19.03 -17.15 2.17
CA ILE A 388 -19.24 -17.52 3.58
C ILE A 388 -18.20 -18.60 3.93
N PRO A 389 -16.98 -18.20 4.30
CA PRO A 389 -15.92 -19.13 4.60
C PRO A 389 -16.20 -19.94 5.87
N THR A 390 -15.89 -21.24 5.85
CA THR A 390 -15.95 -22.11 7.04
C THR A 390 -14.56 -22.53 7.53
N THR A 391 -13.51 -22.24 6.75
CA THR A 391 -12.11 -22.58 7.05
C THR A 391 -11.23 -21.34 6.94
N LEU A 392 -10.01 -21.41 7.47
CA LEU A 392 -9.09 -20.28 7.54
C LEU A 392 -8.15 -20.16 6.32
N SER A 393 -8.53 -20.71 5.16
CA SER A 393 -7.64 -20.72 3.98
C SER A 393 -7.43 -19.36 3.32
N ALA A 394 -8.20 -18.33 3.68
CA ALA A 394 -8.12 -16.98 3.10
C ALA A 394 -8.26 -16.94 1.57
N ALA A 395 -8.91 -17.94 0.97
CA ALA A 395 -9.09 -18.01 -0.48
C ALA A 395 -9.95 -16.84 -0.96
N GLU A 396 -10.93 -16.45 -0.16
CA GLU A 396 -11.79 -15.29 -0.33
C GLU A 396 -11.04 -13.95 -0.47
N CYS A 397 -9.78 -13.90 -0.06
CA CYS A 397 -8.94 -12.71 -0.10
C CYS A 397 -8.11 -12.59 -1.39
N THR A 398 -8.44 -13.35 -2.44
CA THR A 398 -7.64 -13.41 -3.68
C THR A 398 -8.50 -13.27 -4.94
N ALA A 399 -7.92 -12.64 -5.96
CA ALA A 399 -8.50 -12.51 -7.30
C ALA A 399 -8.09 -13.68 -8.23
N GLY A 400 -7.77 -14.84 -7.65
CA GLY A 400 -7.37 -16.05 -8.36
C GLY A 400 -8.12 -17.28 -7.86
N ALA A 401 -8.17 -18.31 -8.68
CA ALA A 401 -8.82 -19.57 -8.37
C ALA A 401 -8.01 -20.75 -8.91
N GLY A 402 -7.68 -21.71 -8.05
CA GLY A 402 -6.98 -22.92 -8.44
C GLY A 402 -7.90 -24.13 -8.54
N PHE A 403 -7.87 -24.84 -9.67
CA PHE A 403 -8.60 -26.11 -9.87
C PHE A 403 -7.70 -27.20 -10.45
N THR A 404 -8.12 -28.45 -10.31
CA THR A 404 -7.32 -29.62 -10.72
C THR A 404 -7.87 -30.18 -12.03
N GLN A 405 -7.02 -30.30 -13.03
CA GLN A 405 -7.35 -30.88 -14.33
C GLN A 405 -7.53 -32.40 -14.23
N SER A 406 -8.08 -33.02 -15.27
CA SER A 406 -8.31 -34.47 -15.34
C SER A 406 -7.01 -35.30 -15.27
N ASP A 407 -5.88 -34.72 -15.65
CA ASP A 407 -4.54 -35.31 -15.55
C ASP A 407 -3.89 -35.14 -14.15
N GLY A 408 -4.60 -34.54 -13.20
CA GLY A 408 -4.10 -34.27 -11.84
C GLY A 408 -3.23 -33.01 -11.71
N VAL A 409 -2.98 -32.29 -12.81
CA VAL A 409 -2.22 -31.04 -12.81
C VAL A 409 -3.09 -29.91 -12.28
N LYS A 410 -2.53 -29.14 -11.34
CA LYS A 410 -3.19 -27.94 -10.80
C LYS A 410 -3.00 -26.78 -11.78
N THR A 411 -4.09 -26.15 -12.17
CA THR A 411 -4.11 -24.91 -12.97
C THR A 411 -4.98 -23.86 -12.29
N GLY A 412 -5.14 -22.69 -12.89
CA GLY A 412 -6.02 -21.67 -12.35
C GLY A 412 -6.32 -20.52 -13.28
N ILE A 413 -7.23 -19.66 -12.83
CA ILE A 413 -7.52 -18.36 -13.44
C ILE A 413 -7.17 -17.24 -12.47
N ALA A 414 -6.92 -16.05 -12.99
CA ALA A 414 -6.74 -14.85 -12.20
C ALA A 414 -7.36 -13.65 -12.93
N HIS A 415 -8.29 -12.97 -12.27
CA HIS A 415 -8.95 -11.79 -12.84
C HIS A 415 -9.50 -10.88 -11.72
N PRO A 416 -9.34 -9.54 -11.77
CA PRO A 416 -9.81 -8.64 -10.71
C PRO A 416 -11.31 -8.78 -10.39
N ASN A 417 -12.15 -9.10 -11.38
CA ASN A 417 -13.60 -9.25 -11.20
C ASN A 417 -14.04 -10.60 -10.60
N VAL A 418 -13.13 -11.56 -10.40
CA VAL A 418 -13.45 -12.78 -9.65
C VAL A 418 -13.16 -12.64 -8.15
N TYR A 419 -12.66 -11.49 -7.69
CA TYR A 419 -12.50 -11.24 -6.27
C TYR A 419 -13.87 -11.17 -5.58
N PRO A 420 -14.13 -11.91 -4.48
CA PRO A 420 -15.41 -11.83 -3.77
C PRO A 420 -15.72 -10.42 -3.28
N GLN A 421 -16.90 -9.92 -3.64
CA GLN A 421 -17.31 -8.56 -3.28
C GLN A 421 -17.83 -8.48 -1.84
N TYR A 422 -18.36 -9.58 -1.29
CA TYR A 422 -18.81 -9.64 0.10
C TYR A 422 -18.25 -10.89 0.78
N ILE A 423 -17.67 -10.70 1.97
CA ILE A 423 -17.15 -11.78 2.81
C ILE A 423 -17.92 -11.78 4.13
N PHE A 424 -18.39 -12.97 4.54
CA PHE A 424 -19.12 -13.19 5.78
C PHE A 424 -18.36 -14.17 6.68
N TYR A 425 -17.66 -13.64 7.67
CA TYR A 425 -17.01 -14.42 8.72
C TYR A 425 -17.93 -14.61 9.92
N ASP A 426 -18.86 -15.55 9.77
CA ASP A 426 -19.76 -15.95 10.85
C ASP A 426 -19.14 -17.13 11.63
N PRO A 427 -18.79 -16.97 12.91
CA PRO A 427 -18.18 -18.02 13.71
C PRO A 427 -19.08 -19.26 13.83
N LYS A 428 -20.40 -19.12 13.67
CA LYS A 428 -21.33 -20.26 13.69
C LYS A 428 -21.17 -21.17 12.49
N PHE A 429 -20.68 -20.64 11.36
CA PHE A 429 -20.32 -21.42 10.18
C PHE A 429 -18.95 -22.09 10.36
N GLY A 430 -17.98 -21.37 10.93
CA GLY A 430 -16.67 -21.91 11.27
C GLY A 430 -16.72 -23.06 12.28
N ALA A 431 -17.65 -23.01 13.23
CA ALA A 431 -17.82 -24.02 14.29
C ALA A 431 -18.20 -25.43 13.77
N TYR A 432 -18.71 -25.56 12.54
CA TYR A 432 -19.00 -26.86 11.93
C TYR A 432 -17.78 -27.51 11.24
N THR A 433 -16.68 -26.77 11.08
CA THR A 433 -15.46 -27.33 10.50
C THR A 433 -14.79 -28.25 11.53
N PRO A 434 -14.42 -29.49 11.15
CA PRO A 434 -13.70 -30.39 12.05
C PRO A 434 -12.42 -29.73 12.60
N PRO A 435 -12.11 -29.83 13.91
CA PRO A 435 -11.00 -29.10 14.52
C PRO A 435 -9.64 -29.29 13.84
N HIS A 436 -9.32 -30.53 13.44
CA HIS A 436 -8.09 -30.80 12.69
C HIS A 436 -8.02 -30.06 11.34
N LEU A 437 -9.15 -29.95 10.62
CA LEU A 437 -9.22 -29.20 9.38
C LEU A 437 -9.13 -27.69 9.66
N PHE A 438 -9.84 -27.18 10.66
CA PHE A 438 -9.81 -25.76 11.00
C PHE A 438 -8.39 -25.31 11.39
N LEU A 439 -7.74 -26.04 12.31
CA LEU A 439 -6.37 -25.77 12.75
C LEU A 439 -5.36 -25.85 11.61
N SER A 440 -5.40 -26.90 10.77
CA SER A 440 -4.46 -27.01 9.64
C SER A 440 -4.67 -25.90 8.60
N THR A 441 -5.91 -25.45 8.34
CA THR A 441 -6.14 -24.28 7.49
C THR A 441 -5.69 -22.97 8.15
N GLY A 442 -5.74 -22.86 9.48
CA GLY A 442 -5.16 -21.72 10.20
C GLY A 442 -3.65 -21.68 10.09
N PHE A 443 -3.01 -22.84 10.09
CA PHE A 443 -1.59 -22.96 9.81
C PHE A 443 -1.24 -22.58 8.36
N ARG A 444 -2.14 -22.83 7.41
CA ARG A 444 -2.01 -22.32 6.04
C ARG A 444 -2.05 -20.78 5.99
N ALA A 445 -2.92 -20.15 6.77
CA ALA A 445 -2.91 -18.70 6.91
C ALA A 445 -1.56 -18.19 7.45
N LEU A 446 -1.01 -18.88 8.46
CA LEU A 446 0.31 -18.54 9.00
C LEU A 446 1.41 -18.61 7.92
N ASP A 447 1.37 -19.63 7.06
CA ASP A 447 2.26 -19.76 5.89
C ASP A 447 2.19 -18.52 4.99
N HIS A 448 0.99 -18.07 4.61
CA HIS A 448 0.82 -16.85 3.80
C HIS A 448 1.52 -15.63 4.42
N ALA A 449 1.30 -15.41 5.72
CA ALA A 449 1.82 -14.23 6.41
C ALA A 449 3.34 -14.25 6.61
N VAL A 450 3.91 -15.44 6.83
CA VAL A 450 5.37 -15.63 6.94
C VAL A 450 6.04 -15.45 5.58
N GLU A 451 5.50 -16.05 4.51
CA GLU A 451 6.07 -15.88 3.17
C GLU A 451 5.96 -14.44 2.66
N ALA A 452 4.92 -13.70 3.05
CA ALA A 452 4.78 -12.29 2.72
C ALA A 452 5.97 -11.42 3.19
N GLN A 453 6.66 -11.82 4.28
CA GLN A 453 7.78 -11.05 4.83
C GLN A 453 9.00 -11.04 3.90
N TYR A 454 9.25 -12.15 3.20
CA TYR A 454 10.40 -12.28 2.29
C TYR A 454 9.99 -12.36 0.81
N HIS A 455 8.70 -12.24 0.51
CA HIS A 455 8.23 -12.22 -0.87
C HIS A 455 8.71 -10.93 -1.57
N PRO A 456 9.32 -11.03 -2.77
CA PRO A 456 10.05 -9.92 -3.40
C PRO A 456 9.16 -8.77 -3.87
N THR A 457 7.87 -9.01 -4.10
CA THR A 457 6.94 -7.98 -4.59
C THR A 457 5.91 -7.55 -3.55
N THR A 458 6.04 -7.99 -2.30
CA THR A 458 5.10 -7.61 -1.23
C THR A 458 5.45 -6.22 -0.73
N THR A 459 4.46 -5.32 -0.70
CA THR A 459 4.67 -3.95 -0.21
C THR A 459 4.86 -3.91 1.30
N TRP A 460 5.72 -3.02 1.79
CA TRP A 460 5.92 -2.83 3.22
C TRP A 460 4.61 -2.46 3.93
N ILE A 461 3.95 -1.41 3.43
CA ILE A 461 2.62 -0.97 3.88
C ILE A 461 1.61 -1.16 2.73
N PRO A 462 0.40 -1.68 3.00
CA PRO A 462 -0.04 -2.25 4.28
C PRO A 462 0.43 -3.71 4.51
N CYS A 463 0.91 -4.40 3.46
CA CYS A 463 0.93 -5.86 3.46
C CYS A 463 1.84 -6.49 4.53
N ARG A 464 3.15 -6.17 4.57
CA ARG A 464 4.08 -6.82 5.52
C ARG A 464 3.73 -6.51 6.98
N LEU A 465 3.40 -5.24 7.28
CA LEU A 465 3.00 -4.82 8.64
C LEU A 465 1.73 -5.51 9.14
N VAL A 466 0.71 -5.64 8.28
CA VAL A 466 -0.52 -6.34 8.65
C VAL A 466 -0.26 -7.83 8.80
N ALA A 467 0.56 -8.43 7.94
CA ALA A 467 0.96 -9.83 8.05
C ALA A 467 1.73 -10.12 9.36
N LEU A 468 2.58 -9.21 9.87
CA LEU A 468 3.23 -9.37 11.18
C LEU A 468 2.22 -9.44 12.34
N ASN A 469 1.19 -8.57 12.31
CA ASN A 469 0.10 -8.62 13.29
C ASN A 469 -0.73 -9.91 13.15
N ALA A 470 -0.98 -10.36 11.92
CA ALA A 470 -1.68 -11.61 11.67
C ALA A 470 -0.91 -12.82 12.23
N ILE A 471 0.43 -12.85 12.10
CA ILE A 471 1.28 -13.87 12.71
C ILE A 471 1.10 -13.88 14.24
N SER A 472 1.16 -12.72 14.88
CA SER A 472 0.94 -12.59 16.34
C SER A 472 -0.41 -13.16 16.77
N GLU A 473 -1.50 -12.77 16.09
CA GLU A 473 -2.84 -13.27 16.44
C GLU A 473 -3.00 -14.76 16.14
N LEU A 474 -2.42 -15.30 15.06
CA LEU A 474 -2.47 -16.73 14.76
C LEU A 474 -1.74 -17.57 15.83
N PHE A 475 -0.54 -17.15 16.26
CA PHE A 475 0.19 -17.82 17.34
C PHE A 475 -0.56 -17.82 18.66
N LYS A 476 -1.33 -16.77 18.93
CA LYS A 476 -2.14 -16.62 20.14
C LYS A 476 -3.46 -17.40 20.09
N LEU A 477 -4.17 -17.32 18.95
CA LEU A 477 -5.55 -17.80 18.85
C LEU A 477 -5.66 -19.26 18.42
N LEU A 478 -4.69 -19.83 17.69
CA LEU A 478 -4.75 -21.25 17.30
C LEU A 478 -4.69 -22.19 18.53
N PRO A 479 -3.80 -21.99 19.52
CA PRO A 479 -3.86 -22.76 20.77
C PRO A 479 -5.16 -22.55 21.54
N LYS A 480 -5.68 -21.31 21.58
CA LYS A 480 -6.96 -20.99 22.23
C LYS A 480 -8.13 -21.74 21.59
N TYR A 481 -8.16 -21.81 20.26
CA TYR A 481 -9.17 -22.59 19.53
C TYR A 481 -9.05 -24.09 19.83
N LYS A 482 -7.82 -24.63 19.86
CA LYS A 482 -7.61 -26.04 20.22
C LYS A 482 -8.19 -26.36 21.60
N ALA A 483 -8.05 -25.45 22.57
CA ALA A 483 -8.61 -25.61 23.92
C ALA A 483 -10.14 -25.51 23.95
N ASN A 484 -10.73 -24.61 23.15
CA ASN A 484 -12.19 -24.48 23.04
C ASN A 484 -12.62 -24.19 21.58
N PRO A 485 -12.92 -25.22 20.77
CA PRO A 485 -13.23 -25.06 19.35
C PRO A 485 -14.63 -24.51 19.06
N LYS A 486 -15.38 -24.13 20.11
CA LYS A 486 -16.71 -23.52 20.02
C LYS A 486 -16.73 -22.05 20.48
N ASP A 487 -15.58 -21.50 20.88
CA ASP A 487 -15.47 -20.10 21.29
C ASP A 487 -15.64 -19.17 20.08
N GLU A 488 -16.81 -18.54 19.96
CA GLU A 488 -17.18 -17.70 18.81
C GLU A 488 -16.23 -16.49 18.65
N ASP A 489 -15.73 -15.92 19.75
CA ASP A 489 -14.78 -14.81 19.70
C ASP A 489 -13.42 -15.27 19.13
N THR A 490 -12.96 -16.45 19.54
CA THR A 490 -11.71 -17.02 19.01
C THR A 490 -11.84 -17.38 17.54
N ILE A 491 -12.96 -17.98 17.13
CA ILE A 491 -13.22 -18.30 15.72
C ILE A 491 -13.27 -17.02 14.89
N THR A 492 -13.97 -15.99 15.36
CA THR A 492 -14.05 -14.68 14.69
C THR A 492 -12.67 -14.04 14.58
N GLY A 493 -11.89 -14.03 15.66
CA GLY A 493 -10.52 -13.53 15.66
C GLY A 493 -9.61 -14.28 14.69
N LEU A 494 -9.75 -15.60 14.58
CA LEU A 494 -9.00 -16.41 13.62
C LEU A 494 -9.39 -16.12 12.17
N PHE A 495 -10.68 -15.91 11.88
CA PHE A 495 -11.11 -15.47 10.54
C PHE A 495 -10.50 -14.12 10.15
N LEU A 496 -10.51 -13.15 11.07
CA LEU A 496 -9.91 -11.83 10.85
C LEU A 496 -8.38 -11.91 10.70
N ALA A 497 -7.72 -12.77 11.49
CA ALA A 497 -6.29 -13.01 11.35
C ALA A 497 -5.98 -13.65 9.98
N ALA A 498 -6.77 -14.64 9.54
CA ALA A 498 -6.63 -15.26 8.23
C ALA A 498 -6.84 -14.24 7.09
N TYR A 499 -7.86 -13.38 7.19
CA TYR A 499 -8.10 -12.29 6.25
C TYR A 499 -6.88 -11.38 6.09
N ALA A 500 -6.31 -10.95 7.23
CA ALA A 500 -5.16 -10.07 7.29
C ALA A 500 -3.92 -10.64 6.57
N THR A 501 -3.82 -11.97 6.39
CA THR A 501 -2.68 -12.61 5.72
C THR A 501 -2.62 -12.38 4.21
N LEU A 502 -3.77 -12.20 3.54
CA LEU A 502 -3.85 -12.10 2.07
C LEU A 502 -4.63 -10.88 1.55
N ALA A 503 -5.58 -10.34 2.33
CA ALA A 503 -6.47 -9.27 1.84
C ALA A 503 -5.73 -8.01 1.37
N TYR A 504 -4.55 -7.77 1.95
CA TYR A 504 -3.70 -6.61 1.70
C TYR A 504 -2.60 -6.86 0.67
N PHE A 505 -2.62 -7.98 -0.04
CA PHE A 505 -1.76 -8.20 -1.20
C PHE A 505 -2.11 -7.21 -2.33
N GLY A 506 -3.41 -6.87 -2.43
CA GLY A 506 -3.94 -6.01 -3.47
C GLY A 506 -3.60 -6.53 -4.88
N LEU A 507 -3.45 -5.61 -5.84
CA LEU A 507 -3.05 -5.93 -7.22
C LEU A 507 -1.52 -5.89 -7.44
N ASN A 508 -0.74 -5.69 -6.37
CA ASN A 508 0.69 -5.36 -6.49
C ASN A 508 1.59 -6.58 -6.26
N VAL A 509 1.10 -7.58 -5.51
CA VAL A 509 1.79 -8.88 -5.41
C VAL A 509 1.70 -9.59 -6.76
N LYS A 510 2.86 -9.91 -7.33
CA LYS A 510 2.99 -10.58 -8.63
C LYS A 510 3.68 -11.92 -8.45
N GLY A 511 3.25 -12.90 -9.23
CA GLY A 511 3.78 -14.27 -9.17
C GLY A 511 3.10 -15.11 -8.10
N GLY A 512 3.58 -16.34 -7.96
CA GLY A 512 3.15 -17.23 -6.87
C GLY A 512 3.81 -16.87 -5.55
N LEU A 513 3.28 -17.43 -4.47
CA LEU A 513 3.90 -17.40 -3.15
C LEU A 513 5.24 -18.19 -3.13
N GLY A 514 5.87 -18.23 -1.96
CA GLY A 514 7.24 -18.72 -1.79
C GLY A 514 7.41 -20.24 -1.84
N LEU A 515 8.58 -20.70 -1.37
CA LEU A 515 9.01 -22.09 -1.47
C LEU A 515 8.11 -23.04 -0.65
N SER A 516 7.52 -22.60 0.46
CA SER A 516 6.59 -23.42 1.24
C SER A 516 5.34 -23.73 0.42
N HIS A 517 4.84 -22.75 -0.33
CA HIS A 517 3.74 -22.97 -1.27
C HIS A 517 4.11 -23.90 -2.42
N GLN A 518 5.29 -23.74 -3.01
CA GLN A 518 5.75 -24.62 -4.09
C GLN A 518 5.90 -26.08 -3.63
N LEU A 519 6.48 -26.30 -2.45
CA LEU A 519 6.51 -27.62 -1.82
C LEU A 519 5.09 -28.13 -1.52
N GLY A 520 4.19 -27.26 -1.07
CA GLY A 520 2.78 -27.62 -0.89
C GLY A 520 2.08 -28.08 -2.17
N TYR A 521 2.41 -27.52 -3.33
CA TYR A 521 1.90 -28.02 -4.61
C TYR A 521 2.56 -29.34 -5.05
N ALA A 522 3.86 -29.49 -4.77
CA ALA A 522 4.59 -30.74 -5.04
C ALA A 522 4.11 -31.91 -4.17
N LEU A 523 3.66 -31.63 -2.95
CA LEU A 523 3.19 -32.62 -1.98
C LEU A 523 1.67 -32.84 -2.01
N GLY A 524 0.90 -31.78 -2.29
CA GLY A 524 -0.55 -31.79 -2.09
C GLY A 524 -1.32 -32.66 -3.10
N SER A 525 -1.46 -32.18 -4.33
CA SER A 525 -2.22 -32.89 -5.38
C SER A 525 -1.68 -34.31 -5.67
N PRO A 526 -0.35 -34.53 -5.80
CA PRO A 526 0.18 -35.82 -6.24
C PRO A 526 0.00 -36.94 -5.22
N TYR A 527 -0.02 -36.61 -3.92
CA TYR A 527 -0.09 -37.59 -2.83
C TYR A 527 -1.35 -37.42 -1.97
N GLY A 528 -2.30 -36.59 -2.39
CA GLY A 528 -3.56 -36.35 -1.67
C GLY A 528 -3.40 -35.67 -0.31
N ILE A 529 -2.28 -34.97 -0.06
CA ILE A 529 -2.02 -34.31 1.23
C ILE A 529 -2.75 -32.95 1.27
N PRO A 530 -3.58 -32.67 2.30
CA PRO A 530 -4.24 -31.37 2.40
C PRO A 530 -3.24 -30.20 2.51
N HIS A 531 -3.51 -29.08 1.84
CA HIS A 531 -2.59 -27.94 1.79
C HIS A 531 -2.17 -27.40 3.17
N GLY A 532 -3.10 -27.35 4.13
CA GLY A 532 -2.77 -26.96 5.51
C GLY A 532 -1.73 -27.87 6.15
N ILE A 533 -1.81 -29.18 5.90
CA ILE A 533 -0.86 -30.16 6.40
C ILE A 533 0.48 -30.06 5.68
N THR A 534 0.49 -29.73 4.37
CA THR A 534 1.75 -29.45 3.68
C THR A 534 2.47 -28.25 4.30
N SER A 535 1.75 -27.18 4.68
CA SER A 535 2.34 -26.04 5.40
C SER A 535 2.89 -26.42 6.77
N CYS A 536 2.20 -27.30 7.50
CA CYS A 536 2.70 -27.83 8.78
C CYS A 536 4.03 -28.59 8.61
N LEU A 537 4.19 -29.33 7.50
CA LEU A 537 5.43 -30.04 7.19
C LEU A 537 6.56 -29.06 6.82
N THR A 538 6.27 -28.01 6.04
CA THR A 538 7.33 -27.29 5.31
C THR A 538 7.71 -25.94 5.91
N LEU A 539 6.77 -25.17 6.44
CA LEU A 539 6.93 -23.73 6.68
C LEU A 539 8.13 -23.39 7.57
N GLY A 540 8.22 -24.06 8.73
CA GLY A 540 9.30 -23.80 9.69
C GLY A 540 10.68 -24.08 9.11
N HIS A 541 10.83 -25.16 8.34
CA HIS A 541 12.08 -25.47 7.66
C HIS A 541 12.39 -24.51 6.51
N VAL A 542 11.36 -24.08 5.76
CA VAL A 542 11.51 -23.11 4.67
C VAL A 542 11.95 -21.76 5.20
N ALA A 543 11.37 -21.26 6.30
CA ALA A 543 11.78 -19.99 6.90
C ALA A 543 13.29 -19.98 7.23
N LYS A 544 13.79 -21.06 7.83
CA LYS A 544 15.23 -21.25 8.12
C LYS A 544 16.10 -21.28 6.86
N LEU A 545 15.64 -21.97 5.82
CA LEU A 545 16.35 -22.06 4.54
C LEU A 545 16.40 -20.68 3.87
N LYS A 546 15.27 -19.97 3.79
CA LYS A 546 15.17 -18.66 3.16
C LYS A 546 16.05 -17.62 3.84
N ALA A 547 16.12 -17.63 5.17
CA ALA A 547 17.00 -16.76 5.95
C ALA A 547 18.49 -16.95 5.60
N ARG A 548 18.94 -18.17 5.28
CA ARG A 548 20.32 -18.43 4.87
C ARG A 548 20.64 -18.06 3.42
N GLN A 549 19.63 -17.78 2.60
CA GLN A 549 19.83 -17.43 1.19
C GLN A 549 20.19 -15.95 0.97
N SER A 550 19.79 -15.06 1.88
CA SER A 550 20.19 -13.64 1.82
C SER A 550 20.02 -12.97 3.19
N SER A 551 20.84 -11.94 3.44
CA SER A 551 20.72 -11.08 4.61
C SER A 551 19.32 -10.47 4.74
N ASP A 552 18.74 -10.00 3.63
CA ASP A 552 17.41 -9.39 3.62
C ASP A 552 16.33 -10.39 4.06
N ASN A 553 16.43 -11.65 3.64
CA ASN A 553 15.47 -12.67 4.10
C ASN A 553 15.69 -12.98 5.57
N ALA A 554 16.95 -13.03 6.03
CA ALA A 554 17.25 -13.23 7.45
C ALA A 554 16.61 -12.12 8.30
N GLU A 555 16.82 -10.86 7.93
CA GLU A 555 16.25 -9.71 8.63
C GLU A 555 14.71 -9.76 8.65
N ASN A 556 14.09 -9.99 7.50
CA ASN A 556 12.63 -10.03 7.37
C ASN A 556 12.00 -11.19 8.16
N VAL A 557 12.64 -12.36 8.18
CA VAL A 557 12.16 -13.51 8.99
C VAL A 557 12.42 -13.26 10.47
N ALA A 558 13.60 -12.76 10.85
CA ALA A 558 13.95 -12.41 12.23
C ALA A 558 13.01 -11.37 12.84
N ALA A 559 12.50 -10.43 12.02
CA ALA A 559 11.52 -9.42 12.44
C ALA A 559 10.20 -10.02 12.95
N ILE A 560 9.90 -11.29 12.64
CA ILE A 560 8.73 -12.01 13.17
C ILE A 560 8.92 -12.35 14.65
N LEU A 561 10.15 -12.57 15.12
CA LEU A 561 10.43 -13.14 16.43
C LEU A 561 9.76 -12.41 17.61
N PRO A 562 9.74 -11.06 17.68
CA PRO A 562 9.03 -10.32 18.73
C PRO A 562 7.51 -10.53 18.73
N TYR A 563 6.89 -10.72 17.56
CA TYR A 563 5.46 -10.95 17.41
C TYR A 563 5.01 -12.33 17.91
N ILE A 564 5.96 -13.24 18.12
CA ILE A 564 5.72 -14.62 18.60
C ILE A 564 6.42 -14.89 19.93
N GLY A 565 6.61 -13.82 20.71
CA GLY A 565 7.10 -13.87 22.10
C GLY A 565 8.59 -14.15 22.25
N GLY A 566 9.40 -13.96 21.21
CA GLY A 566 10.86 -13.99 21.31
C GLY A 566 11.49 -12.60 21.45
N LYS A 567 12.80 -12.56 21.69
CA LYS A 567 13.59 -11.32 21.69
C LYS A 567 14.70 -11.47 20.65
N ARG A 568 14.94 -10.42 19.86
CA ARG A 568 16.02 -10.40 18.89
C ARG A 568 17.37 -10.38 19.59
N SER A 569 18.28 -11.25 19.16
CA SER A 569 19.66 -11.31 19.62
C SER A 569 20.56 -10.31 18.90
N GLY A 570 20.14 -9.87 17.70
CA GLY A 570 20.96 -9.07 16.78
C GLY A 570 21.71 -9.91 15.74
N ASP A 571 21.64 -11.24 15.83
CA ASP A 571 22.01 -12.16 14.75
C ASP A 571 20.75 -12.61 14.02
N ASP A 572 20.53 -12.07 12.83
CA ASP A 572 19.32 -12.29 12.05
C ASP A 572 19.14 -13.75 11.61
N VAL A 573 20.24 -14.48 11.38
CA VAL A 573 20.15 -15.89 10.99
C VAL A 573 19.76 -16.74 12.20
N ALA A 574 20.35 -16.47 13.37
CA ALA A 574 19.99 -17.15 14.61
C ALA A 574 18.54 -16.82 15.05
N ASP A 575 18.14 -15.56 14.92
CA ASP A 575 16.78 -15.11 15.23
C ASP A 575 15.75 -15.73 14.27
N ALA A 576 16.07 -15.83 12.98
CA ALA A 576 15.22 -16.50 11.99
C ALA A 576 15.14 -18.02 12.23
N ASP A 577 16.20 -18.65 12.72
CA ASP A 577 16.17 -20.05 13.16
C ASP A 577 15.20 -20.25 14.32
N ALA A 578 15.24 -19.36 15.32
CA ALA A 578 14.31 -19.38 16.44
C ALA A 578 12.84 -19.18 15.99
N VAL A 579 12.61 -18.37 14.96
CA VAL A 579 11.28 -18.25 14.32
C VAL A 579 10.85 -19.58 13.70
N GLY A 580 11.73 -20.21 12.92
CA GLY A 580 11.45 -21.53 12.33
C GLY A 580 11.16 -22.61 13.39
N ASP A 581 11.91 -22.62 14.50
CA ASP A 581 11.68 -23.54 15.62
C ASP A 581 10.36 -23.30 16.32
N LYS A 582 9.98 -22.04 16.56
CA LYS A 582 8.68 -21.70 17.14
C LYS A 582 7.52 -22.09 16.23
N ILE A 583 7.67 -21.94 14.91
CA ILE A 583 6.67 -22.40 13.93
C ILE A 583 6.50 -23.92 14.01
N LEU A 584 7.60 -24.68 14.05
CA LEU A 584 7.55 -26.14 14.19
C LEU A 584 6.96 -26.54 15.56
N GLY A 585 7.34 -25.87 16.64
CA GLY A 585 6.78 -26.09 17.97
C GLY A 585 5.27 -25.86 18.03
N LEU A 586 4.76 -24.83 17.32
CA LEU A 586 3.32 -24.60 17.20
C LEU A 586 2.61 -25.76 16.46
N VAL A 587 3.24 -26.35 15.43
CA VAL A 587 2.68 -27.55 14.77
C VAL A 587 2.50 -28.70 15.77
N GLU A 588 3.49 -28.92 16.64
CA GLU A 588 3.42 -29.95 17.68
C GLU A 588 2.36 -29.63 18.73
N GLU A 589 2.33 -28.38 19.22
CA GLU A 589 1.35 -27.89 20.18
C GLU A 589 -0.08 -28.05 19.67
N LEU A 590 -0.31 -27.82 18.38
CA LEU A 590 -1.62 -28.00 17.74
C LEU A 590 -1.98 -29.47 17.49
N GLY A 591 -1.02 -30.39 17.60
CA GLY A 591 -1.22 -31.82 17.30
C GLY A 591 -1.34 -32.10 15.80
N LEU A 592 -0.67 -31.28 14.98
CA LEU A 592 -0.66 -31.38 13.51
C LEU A 592 0.64 -31.97 12.97
N LYS A 593 1.60 -32.32 13.85
CA LYS A 593 2.88 -32.92 13.47
C LYS A 593 2.63 -34.22 12.71
N THR A 594 3.31 -34.37 11.59
CA THR A 594 3.27 -35.58 10.77
C THR A 594 4.55 -35.71 9.94
N THR A 595 4.73 -36.83 9.24
CA THR A 595 5.84 -37.07 8.31
C THR A 595 5.35 -37.50 6.93
N LEU A 596 6.22 -37.44 5.92
CA LEU A 596 5.95 -38.01 4.60
C LEU A 596 5.68 -39.52 4.68
N THR A 597 6.37 -40.24 5.58
CA THR A 597 6.14 -41.67 5.84
C THR A 597 4.71 -41.93 6.29
N GLU A 598 4.19 -41.15 7.25
CA GLU A 598 2.81 -41.27 7.75
C GLU A 598 1.77 -40.87 6.69
N LYS A 599 2.15 -40.09 5.68
CA LYS A 599 1.31 -39.77 4.52
C LYS A 599 1.46 -40.75 3.37
N GLY A 600 2.21 -41.84 3.55
CA GLY A 600 2.38 -42.88 2.54
C GLY A 600 3.31 -42.49 1.40
N VAL A 601 4.20 -41.51 1.59
CA VAL A 601 5.16 -41.04 0.59
C VAL A 601 6.54 -41.62 0.88
N GLY A 602 7.03 -42.49 -0.01
CA GLY A 602 8.35 -43.13 0.11
C GLY A 602 9.53 -42.20 -0.24
N LYS A 603 10.73 -42.56 0.24
CA LYS A 603 11.98 -41.78 -0.03
C LYS A 603 12.38 -41.77 -1.51
N ASP A 604 11.91 -42.74 -2.28
CA ASP A 604 12.06 -42.81 -3.74
C ASP A 604 11.41 -41.62 -4.46
N GLN A 605 10.49 -40.90 -3.81
CA GLN A 605 9.84 -39.71 -4.37
C GLN A 605 10.64 -38.41 -4.20
N LEU A 606 11.78 -38.44 -3.50
CA LEU A 606 12.59 -37.24 -3.19
C LEU A 606 12.90 -36.40 -4.44
N ASP A 607 13.43 -37.02 -5.48
CA ASP A 607 13.84 -36.32 -6.70
C ASP A 607 12.64 -35.70 -7.42
N VAL A 608 11.50 -36.40 -7.45
CA VAL A 608 10.24 -35.91 -8.04
C VAL A 608 9.71 -34.70 -7.27
N ILE A 609 9.72 -34.76 -5.94
CA ILE A 609 9.26 -33.66 -5.08
C ILE A 609 10.15 -32.42 -5.29
N CYS A 610 11.47 -32.60 -5.26
CA CYS A 610 12.44 -31.52 -5.47
C CYS A 610 12.29 -30.89 -6.86
N ALA A 611 12.16 -31.71 -7.91
CA ALA A 611 11.98 -31.21 -9.27
C ALA A 611 10.70 -30.38 -9.40
N ARG A 612 9.58 -30.85 -8.83
CA ARG A 612 8.31 -30.09 -8.88
C ARG A 612 8.38 -28.79 -8.09
N ALA A 613 8.96 -28.81 -6.89
CA ALA A 613 9.04 -27.64 -6.02
C ALA A 613 10.00 -26.55 -6.55
N THR A 614 10.94 -26.91 -7.41
CA THR A 614 11.94 -25.99 -7.98
C THR A 614 11.63 -25.57 -9.42
N GLY A 615 10.48 -25.96 -9.97
CA GLY A 615 10.12 -25.62 -11.35
C GLY A 615 10.86 -26.44 -12.42
N GLY A 616 11.31 -27.65 -12.07
CA GLY A 616 11.93 -28.60 -12.99
C GLY A 616 13.45 -28.69 -12.88
N LEU A 617 14.06 -28.22 -11.78
CA LEU A 617 15.49 -28.47 -11.54
C LEU A 617 15.70 -29.93 -11.14
N THR A 618 16.57 -30.63 -11.88
CA THR A 618 16.86 -32.06 -11.66
C THR A 618 18.38 -32.28 -11.61
N PRO A 619 18.89 -33.24 -10.82
CA PRO A 619 20.32 -33.55 -10.74
C PRO A 619 20.96 -33.90 -12.09
N GLN A 620 20.17 -34.42 -13.04
CA GLN A 620 20.63 -34.87 -14.36
C GLN A 620 20.63 -33.75 -15.41
N LYS A 621 20.17 -32.54 -15.06
CA LYS A 621 20.13 -31.38 -15.96
C LYS A 621 21.31 -30.46 -15.64
N GLU A 622 21.96 -29.95 -16.68
CA GLU A 622 22.99 -28.93 -16.53
C GLU A 622 22.34 -27.63 -16.01
N ASN A 623 22.63 -27.29 -14.76
CA ASN A 623 22.06 -26.16 -14.04
C ASN A 623 23.16 -25.13 -13.77
N SER A 624 22.79 -23.86 -13.59
CA SER A 624 23.71 -22.87 -13.05
C SER A 624 24.12 -23.23 -11.62
N GLN A 625 25.26 -22.71 -11.16
CA GLN A 625 25.72 -22.92 -9.78
C GLN A 625 24.65 -22.54 -8.74
N GLN A 626 23.97 -21.41 -8.96
CA GLN A 626 22.90 -20.95 -8.07
C GLN A 626 21.70 -21.90 -8.02
N GLU A 627 21.34 -22.50 -9.16
CA GLU A 627 20.28 -23.50 -9.26
C GLU A 627 20.67 -24.81 -8.59
N GLU A 628 21.94 -25.22 -8.69
CA GLU A 628 22.47 -26.42 -8.02
C GLU A 628 22.49 -26.26 -6.50
N GLU A 629 22.94 -25.10 -6.01
CA GLU A 629 22.88 -24.74 -4.58
C GLU A 629 21.43 -24.73 -4.06
N THR A 630 20.50 -24.18 -4.86
CA THR A 630 19.06 -24.18 -4.54
C THR A 630 18.52 -25.60 -4.46
N LEU A 631 18.82 -26.44 -5.45
CA LEU A 631 18.37 -27.83 -5.50
C LEU A 631 18.90 -28.63 -4.30
N LYS A 632 20.19 -28.46 -3.95
CA LYS A 632 20.82 -29.10 -2.79
C LYS A 632 20.16 -28.68 -1.48
N ALA A 633 19.88 -27.39 -1.31
CA ALA A 633 19.21 -26.87 -0.12
C ALA A 633 17.77 -27.41 0.01
N VAL A 634 17.01 -27.41 -1.08
CA VAL A 634 15.65 -27.96 -1.12
C VAL A 634 15.66 -29.46 -0.83
N ARG A 635 16.60 -30.22 -1.41
CA ARG A 635 16.76 -31.66 -1.14
C ARG A 635 16.98 -31.94 0.34
N GLY A 636 17.94 -31.25 0.96
CA GLY A 636 18.24 -31.41 2.38
C GLY A 636 17.10 -30.98 3.31
N LEU A 637 16.19 -30.12 2.83
CA LEU A 637 14.93 -29.81 3.54
C LEU A 637 13.93 -30.95 3.41
N VAL A 638 13.66 -31.42 2.18
CA VAL A 638 12.68 -32.48 1.93
C VAL A 638 13.09 -33.78 2.63
N GLU A 639 14.39 -34.09 2.70
CA GLU A 639 14.94 -35.23 3.46
C GLU A 639 14.56 -35.22 4.95
N LYS A 640 14.35 -34.04 5.55
CA LYS A 640 13.93 -33.89 6.96
C LYS A 640 12.44 -34.12 7.19
N LEU A 641 11.66 -34.28 6.13
CA LEU A 641 10.20 -34.46 6.23
C LEU A 641 9.79 -35.94 6.40
N TRP A 642 10.71 -36.90 6.23
CA TRP A 642 10.50 -38.31 6.58
C TRP A 642 10.84 -38.58 8.04
#